data_AF-A0A7V4HDR8-F1
#
_entry.id   AF-A0A7V4HDR8-F1
#
_cell.length_a   1.000
_cell.length_b   1.000
_cell.length_c   1.000
_cell.angle_alpha   90.00
_cell.angle_beta   90.00
_cell.angle_gamma   90.00
#
_symmetry.space_group_name_H-M   'P 1'
#
loop_
_entity.id
_entity.type
_entity.pdbx_description
1 polymer ?
#
loop_
_entity_poly.entity_id
_entity_poly.type
_entity_poly.pdbx_seq_one_letter_code
_entity_poly.pdbx_strand_id
1 'polypeptide(L)'
;MAVGRFRRWRFCQDDAGRGPHADRNNMSLWPDAGVGIGTRVQAGLKKGGREVNNRSSGTVRLAVAGAVIAGAALAAVPVAREGRPVAVIVHNGWTNPAPCLSANHVRQGHITSPAEALRDYLKQMTGAELPFAANLDEAGDKPAIVLEVSNEMSATAAGDPVALQSYRLHTEGSRLFLTAASPLALHYAVFGLLEDHLGCRFYTFARKGLSYAGKGFEVVPSQANLTLPELNDLQKPSFANRGIIFWMGSYPWILKNRGIGIPADPVSGAVSAHHNFYDLVPPHDKKVGNEDVKGLFAEHPEFYPLNEAGRREPTWAMGLCGTNPDLPKFLAEGLKREIRKQMAQAGGQPLDWSMPLRAAQGDGFSGCQCPECRKLVAAEQSEAAPLILMLNRALDILGQEYPQARVITFAYFDSLAAPKTIKPHSNLWINVVSSTISQNPAGDQIGLIAGNPANRDYAQALQEWPQIAPRRVTVWHWDTYRAEWPSMFAVARNLRYMHECGVYGVNPQFCGGPWTDLLAWLYLKLMWNVDQDGDRLIRQYCDDSFGPAAGRHVYDYLKEAWEGYAGSVHVPSAVRWSGWTPTLRLKLFPASRLHRMEAIMDRALKAAERAGDPVRLSNLIAARGQSLDILVMDEISSSGRPWGPVRSADDGGMWYVPGADVRAPSILLRARLGIVSDGGGEHGVLRGLAGVGAALGGPLVSLSGPSGTAHVCPDLSGQIVSYVEKSSGRELLASQCQSGGYKDEFTGISAQIWLPPQKVADVLARSNDDWSRLWSLYQPPQPDRLDTHLVLSPPFWGFDASRVLKRSVRVTENGLEVSRVFSGPLDNPNRFSTRWRLALPDPQHAKVALTGGGLDELLDLRFAVPGGIRGVKAGERLPGLDAMDERFDTVIAVSDVEPVKRPIRSGSTDTLAIALDRGDGTAAVLQTSAQGWESVELKAIVQDRVLEVTLVGAAVSAPESRTNELVLPTQVLSSRKVPRASTGSAQIEPAPSMPSPQPSIRITGPSMGINERDGAELVWIPEGSFLRGSPENCGGSDERPRREIYLDGFWIYRTPVTVAQYRKFCEATSRKFEPTWGQGMHSKPEGEEGAYAVQCNWYEAEAYAKWAGAVLPTEAQWEKAARGTDGREYPWGNEWNPEKCVSMENTVYRFSPGFRPVGSYPEGSSPYGVLDMAGNVWEWAADWYDAEYYGKAPSRNPSGPERGIHKVLRGGCSFFDERFSRCAARMPMPPHVRDWTPTGFRCVIVPRLAGERPPAQAR
;
A
#
# COMPACT_ATOMS: atom_id res chain seq x y z
N MET A 1 6.80 53.68 -47.43
CA MET A 1 5.82 53.89 -48.52
C MET A 1 4.94 52.64 -48.52
N ALA A 2 3.64 52.72 -48.18
CA ALA A 2 2.51 53.26 -48.98
C ALA A 2 2.03 52.26 -50.05
N VAL A 3 0.74 52.01 -50.29
CA VAL A 3 -0.54 52.41 -49.64
C VAL A 3 -1.63 51.38 -50.04
N GLY A 4 -2.68 51.15 -49.22
CA GLY A 4 -3.86 50.39 -49.66
C GLY A 4 -4.91 50.13 -48.57
N ARG A 5 -6.20 50.39 -48.86
CA ARG A 5 -7.38 50.11 -48.00
C ARG A 5 -8.46 49.40 -48.83
N PHE A 6 -9.33 48.56 -48.22
CA PHE A 6 -10.79 48.85 -48.07
C PHE A 6 -11.63 47.73 -47.37
N ARG A 7 -12.05 48.00 -46.12
CA ARG A 7 -13.33 47.71 -45.41
C ARG A 7 -14.14 46.38 -45.48
N ARG A 8 -14.34 45.82 -44.27
CA ARG A 8 -15.57 45.18 -43.67
C ARG A 8 -16.00 43.80 -44.22
N TRP A 9 -16.67 42.89 -43.47
CA TRP A 9 -17.60 43.00 -42.30
C TRP A 9 -17.46 41.83 -41.27
N ARG A 10 -17.94 42.04 -40.02
CA ARG A 10 -18.40 41.05 -38.98
C ARG A 10 -17.45 39.92 -38.50
N PHE A 11 -16.86 40.06 -37.30
CA PHE A 11 -17.44 39.58 -36.02
C PHE A 11 -16.70 40.22 -34.82
N CYS A 12 -16.78 39.67 -33.59
CA CYS A 12 -16.62 40.43 -32.33
C CYS A 12 -15.28 40.31 -31.57
N GLN A 13 -14.95 41.43 -30.92
CA GLN A 13 -14.29 41.65 -29.61
C GLN A 13 -12.78 41.41 -29.38
N ASP A 14 -12.12 42.54 -29.15
CA ASP A 14 -11.38 42.93 -27.93
C ASP A 14 -9.93 42.45 -27.71
N ASP A 15 -9.00 43.16 -28.37
CA ASP A 15 -8.16 44.23 -27.75
C ASP A 15 -8.01 44.28 -26.21
N ALA A 16 -6.88 44.71 -25.63
CA ALA A 16 -5.57 45.13 -26.15
C ALA A 16 -4.54 45.17 -24.98
N GLY A 17 -3.31 45.65 -25.22
CA GLY A 17 -2.35 45.90 -24.13
C GLY A 17 -1.08 46.68 -24.51
N ARG A 18 -0.11 46.66 -23.58
CA ARG A 18 1.29 47.20 -23.60
C ARG A 18 1.53 48.63 -23.04
N GLY A 19 2.57 48.70 -22.19
CA GLY A 19 3.43 49.88 -21.97
C GLY A 19 3.18 50.66 -20.66
N PRO A 20 4.18 51.40 -20.12
CA PRO A 20 5.50 51.73 -20.69
C PRO A 20 6.73 51.43 -19.77
N HIS A 21 7.86 52.07 -20.12
CA HIS A 21 9.20 52.23 -19.49
C HIS A 21 9.26 52.44 -17.94
N ALA A 22 10.41 52.49 -17.21
CA ALA A 22 11.75 52.99 -17.59
C ALA A 22 12.93 52.55 -16.68
N ASP A 23 14.15 53.00 -17.02
CA ASP A 23 15.45 52.81 -16.35
C ASP A 23 15.60 53.47 -14.96
N ARG A 24 16.68 53.10 -14.23
CA ARG A 24 17.49 54.10 -13.49
C ARG A 24 18.93 53.67 -13.12
N ASN A 25 19.87 54.42 -13.70
CA ASN A 25 21.16 54.92 -13.17
C ASN A 25 22.34 53.98 -12.82
N ASN A 26 23.44 54.24 -13.54
CA ASN A 26 24.83 54.03 -13.13
C ASN A 26 25.18 54.72 -11.79
N MET A 27 26.26 54.23 -11.15
CA MET A 27 27.31 55.13 -10.67
C MET A 27 28.69 54.48 -10.86
N SER A 28 29.67 55.29 -11.30
CA SER A 28 31.02 54.86 -11.66
C SER A 28 32.06 55.29 -10.62
N LEU A 29 33.20 54.58 -10.53
CA LEU A 29 34.54 55.18 -10.45
C LEU A 29 35.65 54.10 -10.58
N TRP A 30 36.66 54.43 -11.37
CA TRP A 30 38.02 53.85 -11.48
C TRP A 30 39.00 54.94 -10.99
N PRO A 31 40.28 54.71 -10.60
CA PRO A 31 41.27 54.02 -11.46
C PRO A 31 42.44 53.23 -10.79
N ASP A 32 43.23 52.57 -11.65
CA ASP A 32 44.71 52.36 -11.70
C ASP A 32 45.54 52.13 -10.39
N ALA A 33 46.64 51.36 -10.36
CA ALA A 33 47.56 50.86 -11.40
C ALA A 33 48.37 49.64 -10.87
N GLY A 34 49.38 49.12 -11.62
CA GLY A 34 50.52 48.43 -10.98
C GLY A 34 51.07 47.13 -11.62
N VAL A 35 51.71 47.26 -12.78
CA VAL A 35 52.55 46.27 -13.50
C VAL A 35 53.51 45.44 -12.60
N GLY A 36 53.73 44.16 -12.92
CA GLY A 36 54.87 43.37 -12.39
C GLY A 36 55.07 41.98 -13.01
N ILE A 37 56.09 41.81 -13.85
CA ILE A 37 56.50 40.51 -14.45
C ILE A 37 57.82 40.05 -13.81
N GLY A 38 57.95 38.77 -13.44
CA GLY A 38 59.21 38.20 -12.94
C GLY A 38 59.28 36.68 -13.03
N THR A 39 60.18 36.13 -13.86
CA THR A 39 60.28 34.69 -14.14
C THR A 39 61.56 34.05 -13.61
N ARG A 40 61.39 32.81 -13.13
CA ARG A 40 62.32 31.65 -13.31
C ARG A 40 63.70 31.61 -12.59
N VAL A 41 63.97 30.38 -12.09
CA VAL A 41 65.11 29.48 -12.45
C VAL A 41 66.20 29.15 -11.39
N GLN A 42 66.32 27.84 -11.13
CA GLN A 42 67.50 27.04 -10.71
C GLN A 42 68.21 27.36 -9.37
N ALA A 43 69.11 26.51 -8.85
CA ALA A 43 69.13 25.03 -8.73
C ALA A 43 70.38 24.58 -7.93
N GLY A 44 70.27 23.50 -7.14
CA GLY A 44 71.42 22.74 -6.62
C GLY A 44 70.99 21.74 -5.54
N LEU A 45 70.98 20.42 -5.74
CA LEU A 45 72.03 19.45 -6.10
C LEU A 45 72.84 18.90 -4.90
N LYS A 46 72.95 17.56 -4.87
CA LYS A 46 74.01 16.72 -4.24
C LYS A 46 73.95 16.53 -2.70
N LYS A 47 74.32 15.36 -2.14
CA LYS A 47 74.44 13.97 -2.70
C LYS A 47 74.66 12.95 -1.55
N GLY A 48 74.40 11.66 -1.84
CA GLY A 48 74.77 10.49 -1.00
C GLY A 48 73.58 9.95 -0.18
N GLY A 49 73.32 8.64 -0.06
CA GLY A 49 74.10 7.44 -0.41
C GLY A 49 74.94 6.96 0.80
N ARG A 50 75.07 5.67 1.13
CA ARG A 50 74.84 4.38 0.42
C ARG A 50 74.33 3.34 1.48
N GLU A 51 73.45 2.35 1.26
CA GLU A 51 73.32 1.24 0.26
C GLU A 51 73.59 -0.13 0.95
N VAL A 52 73.11 -1.23 0.36
CA VAL A 52 73.49 -2.66 0.62
C VAL A 52 72.76 -3.40 1.78
N ASN A 53 71.68 -4.12 1.42
CA ASN A 53 71.47 -5.60 1.45
C ASN A 53 71.88 -6.43 2.71
N ASN A 54 71.34 -7.64 2.99
CA ASN A 54 70.66 -8.63 2.15
C ASN A 54 69.94 -9.72 3.00
N ARG A 55 68.84 -10.33 2.49
CA ARG A 55 68.37 -11.74 2.68
C ARG A 55 68.21 -12.34 4.12
N SER A 56 67.33 -13.31 4.39
CA SER A 56 66.32 -14.03 3.58
C SER A 56 65.32 -14.82 4.45
N SER A 57 64.09 -14.99 3.94
CA SER A 57 63.16 -16.13 4.16
C SER A 57 62.95 -16.73 5.57
N GLY A 58 61.74 -16.54 6.13
CA GLY A 58 61.19 -17.34 7.23
C GLY A 58 59.65 -17.33 7.22
N THR A 59 59.01 -18.49 7.36
CA THR A 59 57.55 -18.65 7.19
C THR A 59 56.77 -18.25 8.45
N VAL A 60 55.69 -17.47 8.30
CA VAL A 60 54.94 -16.91 9.45
C VAL A 60 53.73 -17.76 9.86
N ARG A 61 53.69 -18.14 11.14
CA ARG A 61 52.48 -18.59 11.87
C ARG A 61 52.59 -18.24 13.37
N LEU A 62 52.12 -17.05 13.75
CA LEU A 62 51.67 -16.65 15.09
C LEU A 62 50.71 -15.45 14.85
N ALA A 63 49.49 -15.39 15.38
CA ALA A 63 49.13 -15.32 16.81
C ALA A 63 49.72 -14.05 17.47
N VAL A 64 48.98 -12.94 17.36
CA VAL A 64 49.38 -11.64 17.92
C VAL A 64 49.10 -11.60 19.41
N ALA A 65 50.12 -11.85 20.23
CA ALA A 65 50.18 -11.35 21.59
C ALA A 65 50.67 -9.89 21.56
N GLY A 66 50.11 -9.03 22.40
CA GLY A 66 50.44 -7.61 22.41
C GLY A 66 51.85 -7.33 22.94
N ALA A 67 52.61 -6.50 22.23
CA ALA A 67 53.84 -5.90 22.73
C ALA A 67 53.61 -4.40 22.95
N VAL A 68 53.75 -3.94 24.20
CA VAL A 68 53.69 -2.51 24.52
C VAL A 68 55.03 -1.88 24.11
N ILE A 69 55.01 -1.11 23.02
CA ILE A 69 56.12 -0.22 22.67
C ILE A 69 55.84 1.13 23.32
N ALA A 70 56.72 1.56 24.22
CA ALA A 70 56.67 2.87 24.84
C ALA A 70 57.15 3.94 23.83
N GLY A 71 56.26 4.36 22.94
CA GLY A 71 56.44 5.56 22.14
C GLY A 71 56.48 6.80 23.04
N ALA A 72 57.34 7.77 22.71
CA ALA A 72 57.27 9.08 23.35
C ALA A 72 55.92 9.74 22.98
N ALA A 73 55.24 10.32 23.97
CA ALA A 73 53.90 10.87 23.79
C ALA A 73 53.91 12.11 22.87
N LEU A 74 53.75 11.88 21.57
CA LEU A 74 53.50 12.92 20.58
C LEU A 74 52.11 13.53 20.83
N ALA A 75 52.04 14.86 20.72
CA ALA A 75 50.87 15.60 21.19
C ALA A 75 49.65 15.45 20.25
N ALA A 76 48.50 15.15 20.85
CA ALA A 76 47.20 15.14 20.18
C ALA A 76 46.94 16.47 19.43
N VAL A 77 46.43 16.40 18.20
CA VAL A 77 46.36 17.52 17.25
C VAL A 77 45.27 18.52 17.67
N PRO A 78 45.62 19.76 18.10
CA PRO A 78 44.63 20.74 18.53
C PRO A 78 44.06 21.49 17.31
N VAL A 79 42.76 21.33 17.06
CA VAL A 79 42.05 21.89 15.90
C VAL A 79 41.53 23.29 16.23
N ALA A 80 40.88 23.43 17.38
CA ALA A 80 40.33 24.69 17.88
C ALA A 80 40.40 24.77 19.41
N ARG A 81 40.53 25.98 19.94
CA ARG A 81 40.55 26.25 21.38
C ARG A 81 39.80 27.55 21.67
N GLU A 82 38.93 27.54 22.68
CA GLU A 82 38.13 28.70 23.11
C GLU A 82 37.38 29.37 21.94
N GLY A 83 36.90 28.57 20.98
CA GLY A 83 36.22 29.01 19.75
C GLY A 83 37.13 29.64 18.68
N ARG A 84 38.46 29.55 18.84
CA ARG A 84 39.46 30.11 17.91
C ARG A 84 40.22 29.01 17.16
N PRO A 85 40.58 29.22 15.89
CA PRO A 85 41.28 28.21 15.10
C PRO A 85 42.72 28.06 15.62
N VAL A 86 43.14 26.81 15.85
CA VAL A 86 44.51 26.46 16.22
C VAL A 86 45.22 25.75 15.06
N ALA A 87 44.48 24.93 14.31
CA ALA A 87 44.96 24.31 13.09
C ALA A 87 44.63 25.12 11.82
N VAL A 88 45.38 24.86 10.75
CA VAL A 88 45.10 25.31 9.38
C VAL A 88 44.70 24.11 8.49
N ILE A 89 43.95 24.34 7.42
CA ILE A 89 43.60 23.28 6.45
C ILE A 89 44.49 23.43 5.21
N VAL A 90 45.25 22.39 4.87
CA VAL A 90 46.21 22.37 3.75
C VAL A 90 45.67 21.50 2.63
N HIS A 91 45.64 22.01 1.39
CA HIS A 91 45.18 21.24 0.23
C HIS A 91 46.11 21.40 -0.98
N ASN A 92 46.80 20.32 -1.39
CA ASN A 92 47.76 20.38 -2.48
C ASN A 92 47.10 20.14 -3.85
N GLY A 93 46.73 21.23 -4.54
CA GLY A 93 46.34 21.24 -5.96
C GLY A 93 44.94 20.72 -6.33
N TRP A 94 44.31 19.86 -5.51
CA TRP A 94 43.00 19.26 -5.83
C TRP A 94 41.89 19.62 -4.84
N THR A 95 41.24 20.75 -5.07
CA THR A 95 39.97 21.14 -4.41
C THR A 95 38.73 20.90 -5.29
N ASN A 96 38.90 20.69 -6.60
CA ASN A 96 37.78 20.47 -7.52
C ASN A 96 37.03 19.14 -7.20
N PRO A 97 35.68 19.12 -7.31
CA PRO A 97 34.89 17.89 -7.16
C PRO A 97 35.34 16.80 -8.16
N ALA A 98 35.22 15.53 -7.76
CA ALA A 98 35.74 14.42 -8.56
C ALA A 98 35.08 14.30 -9.96
N PRO A 99 35.81 13.86 -11.01
CA PRO A 99 35.26 13.78 -12.37
C PRO A 99 34.04 12.86 -12.55
N CYS A 100 33.88 11.87 -11.65
CA CYS A 100 32.75 10.93 -11.62
C CYS A 100 31.50 11.46 -10.89
N LEU A 101 31.47 12.75 -10.50
CA LEU A 101 30.30 13.40 -9.91
C LEU A 101 29.52 14.17 -10.98
N SER A 102 28.19 14.25 -10.84
CA SER A 102 27.31 14.84 -11.86
C SER A 102 27.71 16.28 -12.20
N ALA A 103 28.16 16.50 -13.45
CA ALA A 103 28.60 17.81 -13.93
C ALA A 103 27.49 18.88 -13.84
N ASN A 104 26.20 18.49 -13.86
CA ASN A 104 25.09 19.42 -13.60
C ASN A 104 25.06 19.88 -12.14
N HIS A 105 25.26 18.97 -11.19
CA HIS A 105 25.32 19.32 -9.77
C HIS A 105 26.54 20.20 -9.45
N VAL A 106 27.70 19.91 -10.05
CA VAL A 106 28.90 20.76 -9.92
C VAL A 106 28.66 22.15 -10.53
N ARG A 107 28.11 22.24 -11.75
CA ARG A 107 27.76 23.53 -12.40
C ARG A 107 26.69 24.34 -11.64
N GLN A 108 25.85 23.67 -10.84
CA GLN A 108 24.82 24.30 -10.00
C GLN A 108 25.31 24.60 -8.57
N GLY A 109 26.59 24.34 -8.24
CA GLY A 109 27.13 24.58 -6.89
C GLY A 109 26.60 23.63 -5.81
N HIS A 110 25.95 22.52 -6.19
CA HIS A 110 25.35 21.58 -5.24
C HIS A 110 26.38 20.77 -4.43
N ILE A 111 27.60 20.61 -4.92
CA ILE A 111 28.66 19.80 -4.32
C ILE A 111 29.85 20.72 -4.01
N THR A 112 30.11 20.97 -2.73
CA THR A 112 31.28 21.74 -2.25
C THR A 112 32.56 20.92 -2.34
N SER A 113 33.72 21.58 -2.31
CA SER A 113 35.01 20.88 -2.23
C SER A 113 35.16 20.10 -0.92
N PRO A 114 36.04 19.07 -0.85
CA PRO A 114 36.34 18.38 0.40
C PRO A 114 36.85 19.35 1.50
N ALA A 115 37.67 20.33 1.12
CA ALA A 115 38.26 21.29 2.05
C ALA A 115 37.23 22.28 2.63
N GLU A 116 36.32 22.82 1.81
CA GLU A 116 35.21 23.67 2.26
C GLU A 116 34.24 22.89 3.13
N ALA A 117 33.86 21.67 2.73
CA ALA A 117 32.99 20.81 3.53
C ALA A 117 33.59 20.57 4.93
N LEU A 118 34.89 20.25 5.01
CA LEU A 118 35.57 20.09 6.30
C LEU A 118 35.58 21.39 7.12
N ARG A 119 35.98 22.52 6.53
CA ARG A 119 35.98 23.83 7.18
C ARG A 119 34.61 24.18 7.75
N ASP A 120 33.55 23.99 6.96
CA ASP A 120 32.21 24.44 7.32
C ASP A 120 31.59 23.59 8.42
N TYR A 121 31.86 22.28 8.45
CA TYR A 121 31.49 21.44 9.60
C TYR A 121 32.34 21.77 10.84
N LEU A 122 33.66 21.94 10.72
CA LEU A 122 34.51 22.34 11.85
C LEU A 122 34.11 23.71 12.42
N LYS A 123 33.68 24.65 11.58
CA LYS A 123 33.13 25.95 12.00
C LYS A 123 31.78 25.79 12.70
N GLN A 124 30.90 24.91 12.23
CA GLN A 124 29.64 24.59 12.92
C GLN A 124 29.87 23.88 14.28
N MET A 125 30.87 23.01 14.38
CA MET A 125 31.23 22.33 15.63
C MET A 125 31.86 23.28 16.64
N THR A 126 32.89 24.02 16.22
CA THR A 126 33.80 24.74 17.15
C THR A 126 33.52 26.23 17.29
N GLY A 127 32.78 26.82 16.35
CA GLY A 127 32.67 28.27 16.17
C GLY A 127 33.87 28.90 15.44
N ALA A 128 34.97 28.16 15.26
CA ALA A 128 36.21 28.65 14.70
C ALA A 128 36.24 28.54 13.17
N GLU A 129 36.66 29.62 12.50
CA GLU A 129 36.89 29.61 11.05
C GLU A 129 38.35 29.26 10.76
N LEU A 130 38.60 28.00 10.36
CA LEU A 130 39.95 27.54 10.04
C LEU A 130 40.39 28.11 8.67
N PRO A 131 41.58 28.74 8.59
CA PRO A 131 42.09 29.26 7.33
C PRO A 131 42.66 28.14 6.45
N PHE A 132 42.64 28.35 5.14
CA PHE A 132 43.32 27.49 4.17
C PHE A 132 44.78 27.92 3.97
N ALA A 133 45.63 26.95 3.60
CA ALA A 133 46.97 27.16 3.04
C ALA A 133 47.16 26.25 1.82
N ALA A 134 47.89 26.71 0.81
CA ALA A 134 48.04 25.98 -0.46
C ALA A 134 49.06 24.83 -0.39
N ASN A 135 49.92 24.82 0.62
CA ASN A 135 50.96 23.82 0.85
C ASN A 135 51.37 23.76 2.34
N LEU A 136 52.25 22.80 2.68
CA LEU A 136 52.73 22.60 4.05
C LEU A 136 53.74 23.67 4.52
N ASP A 137 54.40 24.38 3.59
CA ASP A 137 55.39 25.40 3.93
C ASP A 137 54.70 26.69 4.42
N GLU A 138 53.57 27.06 3.81
CA GLU A 138 52.67 28.13 4.26
C GLU A 138 52.02 27.86 5.63
N ALA A 139 51.88 26.59 6.01
CA ALA A 139 51.40 26.21 7.34
C ALA A 139 52.50 26.37 8.41
N GLY A 140 53.76 26.10 8.06
CA GLY A 140 54.90 26.12 8.98
C GLY A 140 54.71 25.15 10.15
N ASP A 141 55.10 25.58 11.35
CA ASP A 141 54.99 24.80 12.59
C ASP A 141 53.56 24.72 13.15
N LYS A 142 52.57 25.36 12.52
CA LYS A 142 51.17 25.30 12.98
C LYS A 142 50.64 23.86 12.83
N PRO A 143 49.76 23.40 13.73
CA PRO A 143 48.96 22.21 13.50
C PRO A 143 48.21 22.31 12.17
N ALA A 144 48.12 21.20 11.44
CA ALA A 144 47.57 21.21 10.08
C ALA A 144 46.70 19.98 9.81
N ILE A 145 45.62 20.16 9.06
CA ILE A 145 44.84 19.07 8.47
C ILE A 145 45.11 19.07 6.96
N VAL A 146 45.80 18.04 6.48
CA VAL A 146 46.33 17.92 5.11
C VAL A 146 45.41 17.03 4.29
N LEU A 147 44.93 17.53 3.15
CA LEU A 147 44.08 16.79 2.21
C LEU A 147 44.84 16.50 0.94
N GLU A 148 44.98 15.21 0.58
CA GLU A 148 45.77 14.77 -0.57
C GLU A 148 45.20 13.52 -1.27
N VAL A 149 45.47 13.42 -2.57
CA VAL A 149 45.30 12.17 -3.33
C VAL A 149 46.69 11.58 -3.55
N SER A 150 46.97 10.43 -2.95
CA SER A 150 48.28 9.79 -3.03
C SER A 150 48.46 9.08 -4.36
N ASN A 151 49.56 9.38 -5.06
CA ASN A 151 49.96 8.67 -6.28
C ASN A 151 50.22 7.18 -6.03
N GLU A 152 50.75 6.82 -4.85
CA GLU A 152 51.01 5.42 -4.47
C GLU A 152 49.72 4.64 -4.23
N MET A 153 48.76 5.23 -3.49
CA MET A 153 47.45 4.63 -3.30
C MET A 153 46.67 4.54 -4.62
N SER A 154 46.74 5.58 -5.46
CA SER A 154 46.11 5.60 -6.79
C SER A 154 46.66 4.52 -7.71
N ALA A 155 47.99 4.33 -7.73
CA ALA A 155 48.65 3.29 -8.53
C ALA A 155 48.35 1.88 -7.99
N THR A 156 48.35 1.68 -6.67
CA THR A 156 48.02 0.41 -6.02
C THR A 156 46.55 0.02 -6.23
N ALA A 157 45.66 1.01 -6.34
CA ALA A 157 44.24 0.82 -6.59
C ALA A 157 43.86 0.63 -8.07
N ALA A 158 44.80 0.80 -9.01
CA ALA A 158 44.50 0.81 -10.43
C ALA A 158 43.84 -0.49 -10.91
N GLY A 159 42.60 -0.39 -11.42
CA GLY A 159 41.81 -1.54 -11.88
C GLY A 159 40.97 -2.26 -10.82
N ASP A 160 41.02 -1.83 -9.55
CA ASP A 160 40.05 -2.22 -8.51
C ASP A 160 39.14 -1.02 -8.15
N PRO A 161 37.90 -0.95 -8.66
CA PRO A 161 36.94 0.10 -8.31
C PRO A 161 36.63 0.22 -6.81
N VAL A 162 36.85 -0.82 -6.01
CA VAL A 162 36.71 -0.78 -4.55
C VAL A 162 37.93 -0.12 -3.91
N ALA A 163 39.15 -0.44 -4.37
CA ALA A 163 40.38 0.19 -3.86
C ALA A 163 40.49 1.66 -4.25
N LEU A 164 39.99 2.07 -5.42
CA LEU A 164 39.95 3.49 -5.84
C LEU A 164 39.09 4.37 -4.91
N GLN A 165 38.28 3.76 -4.05
CA GLN A 165 37.43 4.42 -3.06
C GLN A 165 38.03 4.39 -1.64
N SER A 166 39.25 3.85 -1.47
CA SER A 166 39.94 3.77 -0.18
C SER A 166 40.67 5.06 0.22
N TYR A 167 40.76 5.28 1.53
CA TYR A 167 41.49 6.40 2.12
C TYR A 167 42.12 6.01 3.47
N ARG A 168 43.08 6.82 3.93
CA ARG A 168 43.73 6.70 5.22
C ARG A 168 43.64 8.02 5.99
N LEU A 169 43.22 7.94 7.25
CA LEU A 169 43.32 9.04 8.21
C LEU A 169 44.49 8.72 9.14
N HIS A 170 45.56 9.54 9.13
CA HIS A 170 46.71 9.29 10.00
C HIS A 170 47.38 10.56 10.52
N THR A 171 47.96 10.49 11.71
CA THR A 171 48.65 11.63 12.35
C THR A 171 50.17 11.49 12.30
N GLU A 172 50.86 12.59 12.00
CA GLU A 172 52.32 12.69 12.12
C GLU A 172 52.67 14.03 12.80
N GLY A 173 53.23 13.95 14.02
CA GLY A 173 53.49 15.14 14.84
C GLY A 173 52.22 15.95 15.12
N SER A 174 52.26 17.25 14.84
CA SER A 174 51.10 18.15 14.99
C SER A 174 50.13 18.13 13.79
N ARG A 175 50.29 17.20 12.84
CA ARG A 175 49.56 17.18 11.57
C ARG A 175 48.69 15.94 11.42
N LEU A 176 47.55 16.10 10.77
CA LEU A 176 46.59 15.05 10.41
C LEU A 176 46.49 14.97 8.88
N PHE A 177 46.68 13.79 8.31
CA PHE A 177 46.66 13.54 6.88
C PHE A 177 45.42 12.73 6.48
N LEU A 178 44.69 13.26 5.50
CA LEU A 178 43.55 12.66 4.81
C LEU A 178 44.03 12.22 3.43
N THR A 179 44.64 11.03 3.37
CA THR A 179 45.30 10.51 2.18
C THR A 179 44.36 9.59 1.41
N ALA A 180 44.08 9.88 0.14
CA ALA A 180 43.05 9.17 -0.64
C ALA A 180 43.59 8.48 -1.91
N ALA A 181 42.95 7.40 -2.36
CA ALA A 181 43.25 6.70 -3.61
C ALA A 181 42.60 7.35 -4.87
N SER A 182 41.75 8.37 -4.68
CA SER A 182 41.15 9.17 -5.75
C SER A 182 40.52 10.47 -5.19
N PRO A 183 40.18 11.46 -6.04
CA PRO A 183 39.42 12.64 -5.59
C PRO A 183 38.05 12.29 -4.98
N LEU A 184 37.40 11.20 -5.42
CA LEU A 184 36.17 10.69 -4.80
C LEU A 184 36.43 10.19 -3.37
N ALA A 185 37.49 9.40 -3.20
CA ALA A 185 37.90 8.91 -1.89
C ALA A 185 38.32 10.04 -0.94
N LEU A 186 38.75 11.21 -1.45
CA LEU A 186 39.07 12.37 -0.61
C LEU A 186 37.81 13.02 0.00
N HIS A 187 36.68 13.05 -0.72
CA HIS A 187 35.38 13.38 -0.10
C HIS A 187 35.02 12.36 0.99
N TYR A 188 35.25 11.06 0.75
CA TYR A 188 34.98 10.02 1.75
C TYR A 188 35.92 10.09 2.96
N ALA A 189 37.15 10.55 2.81
CA ALA A 189 38.09 10.79 3.92
C ALA A 189 37.59 11.93 4.83
N VAL A 190 37.10 13.02 4.24
CA VAL A 190 36.49 14.13 4.99
C VAL A 190 35.24 13.68 5.74
N PHE A 191 34.32 12.99 5.08
CA PHE A 191 33.09 12.53 5.75
C PHE A 191 33.33 11.36 6.72
N GLY A 192 34.36 10.54 6.50
CA GLY A 192 34.84 9.53 7.46
C GLY A 192 35.43 10.16 8.72
N LEU A 193 36.29 11.18 8.60
CA LEU A 193 36.77 11.93 9.75
C LEU A 193 35.61 12.56 10.54
N LEU A 194 34.67 13.19 9.83
CA LEU A 194 33.50 13.82 10.43
C LEU A 194 32.60 12.80 11.17
N GLU A 195 32.35 11.62 10.58
CA GLU A 195 31.47 10.61 11.16
C GLU A 195 32.16 9.71 12.19
N ASP A 196 33.25 9.06 11.81
CA ASP A 196 33.86 7.98 12.61
C ASP A 196 34.65 8.53 13.81
N HIS A 197 35.23 9.73 13.69
CA HIS A 197 36.15 10.31 14.69
C HIS A 197 35.63 11.59 15.36
N LEU A 198 34.81 12.41 14.68
CA LEU A 198 34.28 13.69 15.18
C LEU A 198 32.81 13.65 15.62
N GLY A 199 32.10 12.54 15.40
CA GLY A 199 30.75 12.33 15.92
C GLY A 199 29.60 12.97 15.13
N CYS A 200 29.85 13.51 13.93
CA CYS A 200 28.78 14.00 13.06
C CYS A 200 27.94 12.83 12.50
N ARG A 201 26.65 13.06 12.24
CA ARG A 201 25.73 12.04 11.67
C ARG A 201 24.85 12.66 10.59
N PHE A 202 24.63 11.93 9.50
CA PHE A 202 23.96 12.43 8.29
C PHE A 202 22.67 11.64 8.00
N TYR A 203 21.68 11.72 8.89
CA TYR A 203 20.56 10.77 8.95
C TYR A 203 19.50 10.93 7.85
N THR A 204 19.05 12.16 7.58
CA THR A 204 18.02 12.41 6.55
C THR A 204 18.46 13.48 5.56
N PHE A 205 17.83 13.50 4.39
CA PHE A 205 18.01 14.54 3.38
C PHE A 205 16.90 15.60 3.50
N ALA A 206 17.15 16.82 3.04
CA ALA A 206 16.11 17.85 3.04
C ALA A 206 14.96 17.48 2.10
N ARG A 207 13.74 17.40 2.66
CA ARG A 207 12.50 17.13 1.93
C ARG A 207 11.68 18.43 1.78
N LYS A 208 11.51 18.91 0.55
CA LYS A 208 10.26 19.52 0.05
C LYS A 208 10.30 19.54 -1.48
N GLY A 209 9.16 19.74 -2.12
CA GLY A 209 8.85 19.37 -3.52
C GLY A 209 9.87 19.73 -4.61
N LEU A 210 10.91 18.91 -4.74
CA LEU A 210 11.76 18.73 -5.91
C LEU A 210 12.38 19.99 -6.54
N SER A 211 13.09 20.80 -5.75
CA SER A 211 14.49 21.19 -6.07
C SER A 211 15.15 22.11 -5.01
N TYR A 212 16.49 22.08 -4.98
CA TYR A 212 17.43 22.94 -4.23
C TYR A 212 17.46 22.93 -2.68
N ALA A 213 18.63 22.51 -2.17
CA ALA A 213 19.34 22.96 -0.97
C ALA A 213 18.60 23.11 0.40
N GLY A 214 18.66 22.04 1.21
CA GLY A 214 18.66 22.10 2.68
C GLY A 214 19.59 21.03 3.26
N LYS A 215 19.95 21.08 4.55
CA LYS A 215 20.85 20.06 5.16
C LYS A 215 20.18 18.71 5.46
N GLY A 216 18.88 18.68 5.76
CA GLY A 216 18.22 17.50 6.34
C GLY A 216 18.48 17.40 7.85
N PHE A 217 18.11 16.28 8.49
CA PHE A 217 18.44 16.03 9.89
C PHE A 217 19.87 15.49 10.01
N GLU A 218 20.74 16.30 10.59
CA GLU A 218 22.13 15.99 10.87
C GLU A 218 22.44 16.25 12.35
N VAL A 219 23.22 15.36 12.97
CA VAL A 219 23.81 15.63 14.29
C VAL A 219 25.21 16.20 14.05
N VAL A 220 25.51 17.36 14.62
CA VAL A 220 26.83 18.00 14.56
C VAL A 220 27.21 18.43 15.98
N PRO A 221 28.15 17.76 16.66
CA PRO A 221 28.50 18.08 18.04
C PRO A 221 29.11 19.47 18.20
N SER A 222 28.64 20.24 19.18
CA SER A 222 29.25 21.54 19.49
C SER A 222 30.39 21.37 20.52
N GLN A 223 31.60 21.80 20.15
CA GLN A 223 32.83 21.63 20.93
C GLN A 223 33.77 22.83 20.70
N ALA A 224 33.68 23.87 21.55
CA ALA A 224 34.53 25.06 21.45
C ALA A 224 36.03 24.82 21.69
N ASN A 225 36.38 23.65 22.24
CA ASN A 225 37.74 23.09 22.26
C ASN A 225 37.68 21.74 21.55
N LEU A 226 38.49 21.56 20.50
CA LEU A 226 38.53 20.32 19.71
C LEU A 226 39.98 19.90 19.50
N THR A 227 40.29 18.67 19.91
CA THR A 227 41.60 18.03 19.77
C THR A 227 41.39 16.61 19.30
N LEU A 228 42.15 16.16 18.30
CA LEU A 228 42.10 14.80 17.77
C LEU A 228 43.24 13.93 18.35
N PRO A 229 42.98 12.66 18.70
CA PRO A 229 44.01 11.74 19.17
C PRO A 229 44.97 11.33 18.04
N GLU A 230 45.97 10.51 18.37
CA GLU A 230 46.75 9.79 17.35
C GLU A 230 45.82 8.88 16.53
N LEU A 231 45.95 8.91 15.19
CA LEU A 231 45.15 8.12 14.25
C LEU A 231 46.05 7.36 13.26
N ASN A 232 45.58 6.17 12.86
CA ASN A 232 46.11 5.39 11.74
C ASN A 232 45.00 4.45 11.22
N ASP A 233 43.93 5.05 10.69
CA ASP A 233 42.71 4.40 10.24
C ASP A 233 42.73 4.26 8.71
N LEU A 234 42.68 3.01 8.20
CA LEU A 234 42.68 2.70 6.77
C LEU A 234 41.32 2.11 6.39
N GLN A 235 40.60 2.82 5.52
CA GLN A 235 39.21 2.54 5.19
C GLN A 235 39.07 2.11 3.72
N LYS A 236 38.31 1.02 3.48
CA LYS A 236 37.93 0.52 2.15
C LYS A 236 36.47 0.04 2.20
N PRO A 237 35.61 0.38 1.21
CA PRO A 237 34.23 -0.10 1.20
C PRO A 237 34.13 -1.61 0.89
N SER A 238 33.03 -2.25 1.29
CA SER A 238 32.69 -3.63 0.88
C SER A 238 32.25 -3.70 -0.57
N PHE A 239 31.31 -2.85 -1.00
CA PHE A 239 30.82 -2.81 -2.39
C PHE A 239 31.44 -1.68 -3.20
N ALA A 240 31.70 -1.92 -4.49
CA ALA A 240 32.15 -0.88 -5.43
C ALA A 240 31.04 0.14 -5.74
N ASN A 241 29.78 -0.30 -5.76
CA ASN A 241 28.60 0.52 -5.97
C ASN A 241 27.64 0.41 -4.77
N ARG A 242 27.17 1.57 -4.30
CA ARG A 242 26.40 1.82 -3.07
C ARG A 242 25.33 2.89 -3.36
N GLY A 243 24.50 2.62 -4.36
CA GLY A 243 23.54 3.56 -4.94
C GLY A 243 22.17 3.58 -4.27
N ILE A 244 21.35 4.55 -4.66
CA ILE A 244 19.91 4.61 -4.35
C ILE A 244 19.18 5.01 -5.64
N ILE A 245 17.99 4.44 -5.88
CA ILE A 245 17.19 4.65 -7.08
C ILE A 245 15.89 5.40 -6.74
N PHE A 246 15.51 6.34 -7.61
CA PHE A 246 14.38 7.30 -7.47
C PHE A 246 14.62 8.40 -6.42
N TRP A 247 13.62 9.28 -6.28
CA TRP A 247 13.62 10.65 -5.74
C TRP A 247 14.03 10.84 -4.25
N MET A 248 14.89 10.01 -3.69
CA MET A 248 15.30 10.04 -2.28
C MET A 248 16.80 10.25 -2.10
N GLY A 249 17.14 11.21 -1.24
CA GLY A 249 18.48 11.76 -1.15
C GLY A 249 18.74 12.83 -2.21
N SER A 250 19.36 13.94 -1.81
CA SER A 250 20.13 14.75 -2.75
C SER A 250 21.51 14.10 -2.96
N TYR A 251 22.14 14.29 -4.12
CA TYR A 251 23.47 13.72 -4.39
C TYR A 251 24.52 14.04 -3.28
N PRO A 252 24.54 15.25 -2.67
CA PRO A 252 25.37 15.54 -1.49
C PRO A 252 25.09 14.68 -0.25
N TRP A 253 23.84 14.27 0.01
CA TRP A 253 23.51 13.42 1.16
C TRP A 253 24.01 11.97 0.98
N ILE A 254 23.96 11.45 -0.25
CA ILE A 254 24.55 10.15 -0.60
C ILE A 254 26.08 10.21 -0.44
N LEU A 255 26.72 11.29 -0.92
CA LEU A 255 28.16 11.52 -0.79
C LEU A 255 28.62 11.63 0.68
N LYS A 256 27.89 12.38 1.51
CA LYS A 256 28.11 12.47 2.98
C LYS A 256 28.08 11.09 3.66
N ASN A 257 27.17 10.22 3.23
CA ASN A 257 27.05 8.87 3.74
C ASN A 257 28.00 7.86 3.08
N ARG A 258 29.04 8.34 2.37
CA ARG A 258 30.04 7.54 1.66
C ARG A 258 29.46 6.62 0.56
N GLY A 259 28.31 6.99 0.00
CA GLY A 259 27.67 6.30 -1.13
C GLY A 259 28.15 6.80 -2.51
N ILE A 260 27.86 6.00 -3.53
CA ILE A 260 27.93 6.34 -4.97
C ILE A 260 27.14 5.27 -5.74
N GLY A 261 26.34 5.65 -6.73
CA GLY A 261 25.59 4.67 -7.53
C GLY A 261 26.41 3.97 -8.61
N ILE A 262 25.73 3.19 -9.45
CA ILE A 262 26.10 3.15 -10.87
C ILE A 262 26.08 4.62 -11.33
N PRO A 263 27.12 5.15 -11.97
CA PRO A 263 27.06 6.85 -12.62
C PRO A 263 25.90 7.19 -13.57
N ALA A 264 24.91 6.30 -13.63
CA ALA A 264 23.74 6.31 -14.49
C ALA A 264 22.67 7.29 -13.96
N ASP A 265 23.11 8.55 -13.84
CA ASP A 265 22.38 9.80 -13.62
C ASP A 265 21.62 9.96 -12.27
N PRO A 266 21.18 11.18 -11.89
CA PRO A 266 21.15 11.56 -10.50
C PRO A 266 19.71 11.58 -10.01
N VAL A 267 19.34 10.57 -9.22
CA VAL A 267 18.10 10.51 -8.42
C VAL A 267 16.81 10.39 -9.24
N SER A 268 16.72 10.93 -10.46
CA SER A 268 15.59 10.77 -11.40
C SER A 268 15.81 11.33 -12.82
N GLY A 269 16.93 12.01 -13.09
CA GLY A 269 17.11 13.03 -14.15
C GLY A 269 17.02 12.64 -15.65
N ALA A 270 16.35 11.55 -16.00
CA ALA A 270 15.87 11.23 -17.35
C ALA A 270 16.92 11.24 -18.50
N VAL A 271 17.74 10.19 -18.58
CA VAL A 271 17.68 9.38 -19.81
C VAL A 271 16.56 8.37 -19.62
N SER A 272 15.62 8.33 -20.55
CA SER A 272 14.44 7.46 -20.54
C SER A 272 14.81 6.03 -20.14
N ALA A 273 14.19 5.53 -19.07
CA ALA A 273 14.38 4.16 -18.63
C ALA A 273 13.72 3.23 -19.64
N HIS A 274 14.50 2.80 -20.63
CA HIS A 274 14.16 1.86 -21.68
C HIS A 274 13.96 0.46 -21.10
N HIS A 275 12.85 0.29 -20.38
CA HIS A 275 12.37 -0.98 -19.81
C HIS A 275 12.07 -2.00 -20.92
N ASN A 276 11.93 -1.56 -22.18
CA ASN A 276 11.79 -2.41 -23.36
C ASN A 276 12.77 -1.96 -24.47
N PHE A 277 13.31 -2.92 -25.23
CA PHE A 277 14.17 -2.70 -26.41
C PHE A 277 13.51 -1.87 -27.54
N TYR A 278 12.19 -1.69 -27.53
CA TYR A 278 11.45 -0.91 -28.54
C TYR A 278 11.84 0.58 -28.63
N ASP A 279 12.70 1.10 -27.75
CA ASP A 279 13.30 2.42 -27.94
C ASP A 279 14.61 2.40 -28.77
N LEU A 280 15.31 1.26 -28.77
CA LEU A 280 16.48 1.01 -29.61
C LEU A 280 16.04 0.48 -30.98
N VAL A 281 15.05 -0.41 -31.02
CA VAL A 281 14.52 -1.12 -32.20
C VAL A 281 12.98 -0.94 -32.29
N PRO A 282 12.49 0.26 -32.65
CA PRO A 282 11.07 0.59 -32.54
C PRO A 282 10.19 -0.19 -33.52
N PRO A 283 9.00 -0.67 -33.10
CA PRO A 283 8.07 -1.39 -33.97
C PRO A 283 7.37 -0.48 -34.98
N HIS A 284 7.11 0.77 -34.60
CA HIS A 284 6.38 1.77 -35.37
C HIS A 284 7.21 3.06 -35.44
N ASP A 285 6.96 3.89 -36.46
CA ASP A 285 7.69 5.15 -36.66
C ASP A 285 7.64 6.02 -35.41
N LYS A 286 8.81 6.42 -34.91
CA LYS A 286 8.96 7.14 -33.65
C LYS A 286 9.99 8.25 -33.78
N LYS A 287 9.62 9.46 -33.35
CA LYS A 287 10.55 10.58 -33.22
C LYS A 287 11.40 10.44 -31.96
N VAL A 288 12.71 10.52 -32.10
CA VAL A 288 13.71 10.44 -31.01
C VAL A 288 14.48 11.76 -30.98
N GLY A 289 13.98 12.70 -30.18
CA GLY A 289 14.45 14.09 -30.20
C GLY A 289 14.11 14.77 -31.52
N ASN A 290 15.12 15.06 -32.34
CA ASN A 290 14.94 15.64 -33.67
C ASN A 290 15.07 14.61 -34.81
N GLU A 291 15.58 13.39 -34.54
CA GLU A 291 15.66 12.31 -35.54
C GLU A 291 14.30 11.59 -35.65
N ASP A 292 13.81 11.36 -36.87
CA ASP A 292 12.65 10.51 -37.13
C ASP A 292 13.13 9.07 -37.41
N VAL A 293 12.80 8.13 -36.53
CA VAL A 293 13.28 6.74 -36.57
C VAL A 293 12.17 5.84 -37.09
N LYS A 294 12.43 5.18 -38.22
CA LYS A 294 11.48 4.26 -38.87
C LYS A 294 11.19 3.02 -38.01
N GLY A 295 9.93 2.61 -37.96
CA GLY A 295 9.46 1.39 -37.33
C GLY A 295 9.79 0.13 -38.13
N LEU A 296 10.28 -0.91 -37.46
CA LEU A 296 10.77 -2.13 -38.11
C LEU A 296 9.77 -3.29 -38.09
N PHE A 297 8.64 -3.22 -37.37
CA PHE A 297 7.70 -4.36 -37.29
C PHE A 297 7.03 -4.69 -38.64
N ALA A 298 6.86 -3.70 -39.53
CA ALA A 298 6.25 -3.91 -40.84
C ALA A 298 7.16 -4.62 -41.86
N GLU A 299 8.48 -4.49 -41.72
CA GLU A 299 9.48 -5.06 -42.63
C GLU A 299 10.22 -6.26 -42.03
N HIS A 300 10.34 -6.29 -40.70
CA HIS A 300 11.01 -7.31 -39.91
C HIS A 300 10.15 -7.80 -38.73
N PRO A 301 8.93 -8.32 -38.95
CA PRO A 301 8.10 -8.87 -37.88
C PRO A 301 8.82 -9.99 -37.10
N GLU A 302 9.77 -10.70 -37.71
CA GLU A 302 10.59 -11.75 -37.11
C GLU A 302 11.57 -11.29 -36.02
N PHE A 303 11.83 -9.98 -35.90
CA PHE A 303 12.58 -9.41 -34.78
C PHE A 303 11.74 -9.39 -33.50
N TYR A 304 10.42 -9.36 -33.63
CA TYR A 304 9.48 -9.20 -32.53
C TYR A 304 9.01 -10.56 -32.00
N PRO A 305 8.61 -10.63 -30.71
CA PRO A 305 8.29 -11.90 -30.06
C PRO A 305 7.16 -12.64 -30.77
N LEU A 306 7.33 -13.97 -30.89
CA LEU A 306 6.23 -14.88 -31.15
C LEU A 306 5.52 -15.14 -29.81
N ASN A 307 4.20 -14.97 -29.75
CA ASN A 307 3.38 -15.33 -28.59
C ASN A 307 2.90 -16.79 -28.66
N GLU A 308 2.28 -17.28 -27.60
CA GLU A 308 1.70 -18.64 -27.54
C GLU A 308 0.63 -18.89 -28.61
N ALA A 309 -0.07 -17.84 -29.05
CA ALA A 309 -1.09 -17.91 -30.10
C ALA A 309 -0.49 -17.96 -31.52
N GLY A 310 0.82 -18.17 -31.66
CA GLY A 310 1.52 -18.30 -32.94
C GLY A 310 1.62 -17.01 -33.75
N ARG A 311 1.31 -15.85 -33.16
CA ARG A 311 1.42 -14.53 -33.80
C ARG A 311 2.68 -13.81 -33.36
N ARG A 312 3.24 -12.99 -34.25
CA ARG A 312 4.23 -11.99 -33.87
C ARG A 312 3.53 -10.65 -33.70
N GLU A 313 3.77 -9.99 -32.57
CA GLU A 313 3.15 -8.73 -32.20
C GLU A 313 4.07 -7.94 -31.24
N PRO A 314 4.21 -6.61 -31.39
CA PRO A 314 5.16 -5.82 -30.62
C PRO A 314 4.58 -5.45 -29.25
N THR A 315 4.30 -6.46 -28.42
CA THR A 315 3.75 -6.27 -27.07
C THR A 315 4.83 -5.77 -26.11
N TRP A 316 4.51 -4.78 -25.27
CA TRP A 316 5.39 -4.30 -24.19
C TRP A 316 5.78 -5.42 -23.22
N ALA A 317 4.94 -6.45 -23.14
CA ALA A 317 5.09 -7.56 -22.22
C ALA A 317 6.27 -8.50 -22.53
N MET A 318 6.75 -8.53 -23.78
CA MET A 318 7.70 -9.53 -24.24
C MET A 318 8.94 -8.88 -24.88
N GLY A 319 10.07 -9.57 -24.73
CA GLY A 319 11.34 -9.16 -25.35
C GLY A 319 11.43 -9.53 -26.82
N LEU A 320 12.36 -8.89 -27.52
CA LEU A 320 12.68 -9.21 -28.92
C LEU A 320 13.17 -10.67 -29.09
N CYS A 321 13.09 -11.17 -30.31
CA CYS A 321 13.41 -12.54 -30.69
C CYS A 321 14.92 -12.81 -30.68
N GLY A 322 15.51 -12.99 -29.49
CA GLY A 322 16.96 -12.99 -29.27
C GLY A 322 17.81 -14.06 -30.00
N THR A 323 17.20 -15.09 -30.60
CA THR A 323 17.91 -16.04 -31.48
C THR A 323 18.06 -15.57 -32.93
N ASN A 324 17.35 -14.51 -33.34
CA ASN A 324 17.41 -13.96 -34.69
C ASN A 324 18.87 -13.54 -35.06
N PRO A 325 19.38 -13.90 -36.26
CA PRO A 325 20.78 -13.64 -36.63
C PRO A 325 21.05 -12.19 -37.05
N ASP A 326 20.05 -11.46 -37.54
CA ASP A 326 20.21 -10.11 -38.12
C ASP A 326 19.87 -8.99 -37.13
N LEU A 327 18.91 -9.22 -36.24
CA LEU A 327 18.50 -8.28 -35.20
C LEU A 327 19.67 -7.63 -34.40
N PRO A 328 20.75 -8.34 -34.01
CA PRO A 328 21.88 -7.72 -33.31
C PRO A 328 22.51 -6.52 -34.04
N LYS A 329 22.43 -6.47 -35.38
CA LYS A 329 22.90 -5.34 -36.20
C LYS A 329 22.06 -4.08 -35.95
N PHE A 330 20.73 -4.24 -35.99
CA PHE A 330 19.77 -3.16 -35.74
C PHE A 330 19.82 -2.68 -34.28
N LEU A 331 20.01 -3.61 -33.33
CA LEU A 331 20.20 -3.29 -31.92
C LEU A 331 21.51 -2.51 -31.67
N ALA A 332 22.60 -2.88 -32.33
CA ALA A 332 23.86 -2.14 -32.25
C ALA A 332 23.73 -0.71 -32.80
N GLU A 333 23.09 -0.51 -33.96
CA GLU A 333 22.82 0.83 -34.50
C GLU A 333 21.85 1.65 -33.60
N GLY A 334 20.91 1.00 -32.92
CA GLY A 334 20.11 1.61 -31.85
C GLY A 334 20.97 2.15 -30.70
N LEU A 335 21.94 1.36 -30.24
CA LEU A 335 22.89 1.76 -29.19
C LEU A 335 23.82 2.89 -29.67
N LYS A 336 24.31 2.85 -30.92
CA LYS A 336 25.11 3.95 -31.51
C LYS A 336 24.33 5.26 -31.59
N ARG A 337 23.04 5.22 -31.95
CA ARG A 337 22.16 6.39 -31.94
C ARG A 337 22.07 7.01 -30.54
N GLU A 338 21.95 6.19 -29.51
CA GLU A 338 21.92 6.66 -28.12
C GLU A 338 23.28 7.25 -27.67
N ILE A 339 24.41 6.63 -28.05
CA ILE A 339 25.76 7.20 -27.81
C ILE A 339 25.89 8.58 -28.46
N ARG A 340 25.54 8.71 -29.75
CA ARG A 340 25.59 9.99 -30.49
C ARG A 340 24.73 11.06 -29.82
N LYS A 341 23.52 10.70 -29.37
CA LYS A 341 22.61 11.57 -28.61
C LYS A 341 23.24 12.05 -27.30
N GLN A 342 23.85 11.16 -26.51
CA GLN A 342 24.50 11.53 -25.26
C GLN A 342 25.75 12.40 -25.48
N MET A 343 26.56 12.13 -26.51
CA MET A 343 27.70 12.98 -26.88
C MET A 343 27.26 14.42 -27.25
N ALA A 344 26.13 14.56 -27.95
CA ALA A 344 25.56 15.87 -28.26
C ALA A 344 25.03 16.58 -26.99
N GLN A 345 24.35 15.87 -26.10
CA GLN A 345 23.87 16.40 -24.81
C GLN A 345 25.01 16.79 -23.87
N ALA A 346 26.17 16.13 -23.95
CA ALA A 346 27.37 16.43 -23.18
C ALA A 346 28.06 17.75 -23.60
N GLY A 347 27.65 18.38 -24.71
CA GLY A 347 28.16 19.69 -25.13
C GLY A 347 29.66 19.70 -25.47
N GLY A 348 30.18 18.58 -25.97
CA GLY A 348 31.61 18.41 -26.29
C GLY A 348 32.48 17.89 -25.14
N GLN A 349 31.91 17.58 -23.97
CA GLN A 349 32.62 16.80 -22.94
C GLN A 349 32.71 15.32 -23.35
N PRO A 350 33.78 14.59 -22.97
CA PRO A 350 33.85 13.14 -23.13
C PRO A 350 32.71 12.42 -22.38
N LEU A 351 32.23 11.30 -22.91
CA LEU A 351 31.33 10.41 -22.17
C LEU A 351 32.06 9.70 -21.02
N ASP A 352 31.36 9.51 -19.90
CA ASP A 352 31.82 8.64 -18.83
C ASP A 352 31.59 7.16 -19.19
N TRP A 353 32.56 6.57 -19.87
CA TRP A 353 32.58 5.16 -20.25
C TRP A 353 32.68 4.18 -19.06
N SER A 354 32.77 4.66 -17.82
CA SER A 354 32.61 3.75 -16.67
C SER A 354 31.15 3.29 -16.50
N MET A 355 30.20 4.02 -17.09
CA MET A 355 28.76 3.75 -17.05
C MET A 355 28.26 2.82 -18.17
N PRO A 356 27.20 2.03 -17.92
CA PRO A 356 26.54 1.22 -18.94
C PRO A 356 25.25 1.86 -19.51
N LEU A 357 25.07 1.74 -20.83
CA LEU A 357 23.80 2.00 -21.52
C LEU A 357 22.75 0.97 -21.08
N ARG A 358 21.50 1.39 -20.83
CA ARG A 358 20.42 0.48 -20.39
C ARG A 358 19.73 -0.16 -21.59
N ALA A 359 19.55 -1.48 -21.57
CA ALA A 359 18.80 -2.21 -22.60
C ALA A 359 18.06 -3.42 -21.98
N ALA A 360 16.73 -3.39 -21.95
CA ALA A 360 15.89 -4.33 -21.18
C ALA A 360 14.74 -4.95 -22.01
N GLN A 361 14.27 -6.11 -21.57
CA GLN A 361 13.40 -7.02 -22.32
C GLN A 361 11.88 -6.77 -22.22
N GLY A 362 11.42 -5.75 -21.50
CA GLY A 362 10.00 -5.55 -21.22
C GLY A 362 9.56 -6.26 -19.94
N ASP A 363 8.58 -5.67 -19.26
CA ASP A 363 8.22 -6.07 -17.88
C ASP A 363 7.25 -7.26 -17.81
N GLY A 364 6.60 -7.65 -18.91
CA GLY A 364 5.40 -8.50 -18.90
C GLY A 364 5.62 -10.02 -19.01
N PHE A 365 6.60 -10.53 -18.26
CA PHE A 365 6.57 -11.92 -17.76
C PHE A 365 6.52 -13.05 -18.80
N SER A 366 7.05 -12.89 -20.02
CA SER A 366 7.17 -14.02 -20.96
C SER A 366 8.25 -13.88 -22.05
N GLY A 367 8.99 -14.97 -22.27
CA GLY A 367 9.98 -15.09 -23.35
C GLY A 367 9.37 -15.39 -24.73
N CYS A 368 10.10 -15.06 -25.80
CA CYS A 368 9.67 -15.32 -27.19
C CYS A 368 9.49 -16.83 -27.45
N GLN A 369 8.30 -17.22 -27.95
CA GLN A 369 7.86 -18.61 -28.11
C GLN A 369 8.32 -19.29 -29.42
N CYS A 370 9.19 -18.66 -30.22
CA CYS A 370 9.65 -19.28 -31.47
C CYS A 370 10.54 -20.52 -31.21
N PRO A 371 10.53 -21.54 -32.10
CA PRO A 371 11.17 -22.83 -31.85
C PRO A 371 12.64 -22.74 -31.42
N GLU A 372 13.45 -21.90 -32.08
CA GLU A 372 14.86 -21.74 -31.74
C GLU A 372 15.08 -21.03 -30.39
N CYS A 373 14.21 -20.08 -30.00
CA CYS A 373 14.24 -19.52 -28.64
C CYS A 373 13.92 -20.60 -27.60
N ARG A 374 12.83 -21.35 -27.79
CA ARG A 374 12.40 -22.41 -26.85
C ARG A 374 13.46 -23.50 -26.69
N LYS A 375 14.05 -23.93 -27.80
CA LYS A 375 15.17 -24.89 -27.85
C LYS A 375 16.42 -24.39 -27.14
N LEU A 376 16.75 -23.09 -27.27
CA LEU A 376 17.87 -22.49 -26.56
C LEU A 376 17.61 -22.41 -25.04
N VAL A 377 16.41 -21.98 -24.64
CA VAL A 377 15.98 -21.94 -23.23
C VAL A 377 16.03 -23.33 -22.60
N ALA A 378 15.56 -24.37 -23.31
CA ALA A 378 15.61 -25.75 -22.84
C ALA A 378 17.05 -26.29 -22.67
N ALA A 379 17.98 -25.90 -23.55
CA ALA A 379 19.38 -26.30 -23.48
C ALA A 379 20.15 -25.58 -22.34
N GLU A 380 19.90 -24.29 -22.17
CA GLU A 380 20.58 -23.42 -21.20
C GLU A 380 19.89 -23.38 -19.83
N GLN A 381 18.69 -23.95 -19.72
CA GLN A 381 17.82 -23.97 -18.53
C GLN A 381 17.48 -22.56 -17.99
N SER A 382 17.41 -21.56 -18.88
CA SER A 382 17.19 -20.15 -18.54
C SER A 382 16.53 -19.36 -19.69
N GLU A 383 15.50 -18.57 -19.37
CA GLU A 383 14.87 -17.60 -20.28
C GLU A 383 15.77 -16.39 -20.61
N ALA A 384 16.84 -16.16 -19.84
CA ALA A 384 17.84 -15.15 -20.16
C ALA A 384 18.75 -15.56 -21.33
N ALA A 385 18.79 -16.85 -21.72
CA ALA A 385 19.74 -17.32 -22.73
C ALA A 385 19.59 -16.65 -24.12
N PRO A 386 18.38 -16.50 -24.71
CA PRO A 386 18.20 -15.73 -25.95
C PRO A 386 18.57 -14.25 -25.81
N LEU A 387 18.29 -13.65 -24.64
CA LEU A 387 18.60 -12.25 -24.33
C LEU A 387 20.11 -11.99 -24.30
N ILE A 388 20.87 -12.82 -23.58
CA ILE A 388 22.33 -12.71 -23.50
C ILE A 388 22.97 -13.01 -24.86
N LEU A 389 22.48 -14.00 -25.62
CA LEU A 389 22.97 -14.30 -26.98
C LEU A 389 22.83 -13.09 -27.93
N MET A 390 21.67 -12.43 -27.90
CA MET A 390 21.41 -11.23 -28.70
C MET A 390 22.33 -10.06 -28.31
N LEU A 391 22.45 -9.80 -27.01
CA LEU A 391 23.24 -8.69 -26.48
C LEU A 391 24.74 -8.87 -26.70
N ASN A 392 25.26 -10.09 -26.56
CA ASN A 392 26.66 -10.41 -26.89
C ASN A 392 26.97 -10.04 -28.36
N ARG A 393 26.16 -10.55 -29.30
CA ARG A 393 26.33 -10.26 -30.74
C ARG A 393 26.21 -8.77 -31.07
N ALA A 394 25.34 -8.03 -30.37
CA ALA A 394 25.21 -6.59 -30.57
C ALA A 394 26.43 -5.82 -30.02
N LEU A 395 27.04 -6.30 -28.92
CA LEU A 395 28.28 -5.75 -28.36
C LEU A 395 29.51 -6.07 -29.22
N ASP A 396 29.58 -7.26 -29.83
CA ASP A 396 30.64 -7.62 -30.79
C ASP A 396 30.65 -6.69 -32.03
N ILE A 397 29.49 -6.13 -32.40
CA ILE A 397 29.34 -5.13 -33.46
C ILE A 397 29.64 -3.73 -32.92
N LEU A 398 29.05 -3.33 -31.79
CA LEU A 398 29.22 -2.00 -31.20
C LEU A 398 30.69 -1.72 -30.83
N GLY A 399 31.40 -2.72 -30.30
CA GLY A 399 32.79 -2.62 -29.85
C GLY A 399 33.81 -2.32 -30.96
N GLN A 400 33.43 -2.47 -32.24
CA GLN A 400 34.27 -2.13 -33.39
C GLN A 400 34.44 -0.60 -33.55
N GLU A 401 33.44 0.16 -33.10
CA GLU A 401 33.41 1.63 -33.15
C GLU A 401 33.58 2.25 -31.76
N TYR A 402 32.97 1.62 -30.75
CA TYR A 402 32.99 2.07 -29.36
C TYR A 402 33.45 0.93 -28.41
N PRO A 403 34.74 0.53 -28.40
CA PRO A 403 35.25 -0.57 -27.57
C PRO A 403 35.12 -0.31 -26.05
N GLN A 404 34.97 0.95 -25.66
CA GLN A 404 34.71 1.39 -24.28
C GLN A 404 33.22 1.25 -23.87
N ALA A 405 32.29 1.07 -24.82
CA ALA A 405 30.86 1.06 -24.55
C ALA A 405 30.43 -0.16 -23.75
N ARG A 406 29.69 0.09 -22.67
CA ARG A 406 29.10 -0.92 -21.78
C ARG A 406 27.59 -0.93 -21.93
N VAL A 407 26.98 -2.09 -21.74
CA VAL A 407 25.52 -2.25 -21.70
C VAL A 407 25.13 -2.97 -20.41
N ILE A 408 24.01 -2.58 -19.81
CA ILE A 408 23.40 -3.25 -18.66
C ILE A 408 22.00 -3.74 -19.03
N THR A 409 21.75 -5.01 -18.74
CA THR A 409 20.44 -5.65 -18.91
C THR A 409 19.96 -6.22 -17.58
N PHE A 410 18.73 -6.71 -17.53
CA PHE A 410 18.04 -7.07 -16.29
C PHE A 410 17.87 -8.59 -16.17
N ALA A 411 18.06 -9.13 -14.97
CA ALA A 411 17.71 -10.49 -14.61
C ALA A 411 16.57 -10.43 -13.58
N TYR A 412 15.34 -10.60 -14.08
CA TYR A 412 14.10 -10.57 -13.28
C TYR A 412 13.04 -11.53 -13.83
N PHE A 413 12.03 -11.85 -13.01
CA PHE A 413 10.95 -12.79 -13.35
C PHE A 413 11.52 -14.06 -14.03
N ASP A 414 11.13 -14.35 -15.27
CA ASP A 414 11.64 -15.45 -16.10
C ASP A 414 13.16 -15.43 -16.30
N SER A 415 13.70 -14.25 -16.61
CA SER A 415 15.12 -14.02 -16.86
C SER A 415 16.00 -14.02 -15.60
N LEU A 416 15.45 -14.41 -14.44
CA LEU A 416 16.18 -14.41 -13.17
C LEU A 416 17.27 -15.49 -13.11
N ALA A 417 17.00 -16.70 -13.63
CA ALA A 417 17.95 -17.80 -13.66
C ALA A 417 19.12 -17.53 -14.64
N ALA A 418 20.35 -17.86 -14.24
CA ALA A 418 21.53 -17.66 -15.07
C ALA A 418 21.63 -18.71 -16.19
N PRO A 419 22.05 -18.36 -17.42
CA PRO A 419 22.32 -19.35 -18.47
C PRO A 419 23.48 -20.29 -18.11
N LYS A 420 23.28 -21.58 -18.35
CA LYS A 420 24.19 -22.67 -17.94
C LYS A 420 25.55 -22.67 -18.64
N THR A 421 25.63 -22.25 -19.90
CA THR A 421 26.88 -22.25 -20.70
C THR A 421 27.17 -20.91 -21.39
N ILE A 422 26.14 -20.14 -21.74
CA ILE A 422 26.28 -18.82 -22.37
C ILE A 422 26.75 -17.79 -21.34
N LYS A 423 27.94 -17.25 -21.56
CA LYS A 423 28.53 -16.20 -20.71
C LYS A 423 28.26 -14.81 -21.28
N PRO A 424 27.87 -13.82 -20.44
CA PRO A 424 27.80 -12.41 -20.85
C PRO A 424 29.15 -11.86 -21.35
N HIS A 425 29.10 -11.09 -22.43
CA HIS A 425 30.24 -10.37 -23.02
C HIS A 425 30.99 -9.52 -21.96
N SER A 426 32.27 -9.21 -22.19
CA SER A 426 33.12 -8.46 -21.26
C SER A 426 32.58 -7.08 -20.89
N ASN A 427 31.85 -6.45 -21.82
CA ASN A 427 31.19 -5.16 -21.62
C ASN A 427 29.70 -5.27 -21.24
N LEU A 428 29.15 -6.50 -21.10
CA LEU A 428 27.78 -6.72 -20.64
C LEU A 428 27.72 -6.85 -19.12
N TRP A 429 26.84 -6.05 -18.52
CA TRP A 429 26.52 -6.01 -17.11
C TRP A 429 25.13 -6.59 -16.86
N ILE A 430 24.96 -7.24 -15.72
CA ILE A 430 23.71 -7.89 -15.32
C ILE A 430 23.17 -7.21 -14.06
N ASN A 431 21.93 -6.79 -14.11
CA ASN A 431 21.24 -6.18 -12.99
C ASN A 431 20.18 -7.15 -12.45
N VAL A 432 20.53 -7.91 -11.42
CA VAL A 432 19.65 -8.86 -10.73
C VAL A 432 18.64 -8.07 -9.89
N VAL A 433 17.35 -8.28 -10.09
CA VAL A 433 16.31 -7.47 -9.42
C VAL A 433 15.56 -8.28 -8.38
N SER A 434 15.43 -7.76 -7.16
CA SER A 434 14.46 -8.28 -6.18
C SER A 434 13.09 -7.62 -6.37
N SER A 435 12.00 -8.34 -6.12
CA SER A 435 10.66 -7.80 -6.08
C SER A 435 9.81 -8.50 -5.01
N THR A 436 8.87 -7.76 -4.42
CA THR A 436 7.74 -8.34 -3.66
C THR A 436 6.56 -8.68 -4.59
N ILE A 437 6.57 -8.12 -5.80
CA ILE A 437 5.67 -8.40 -6.92
C ILE A 437 6.41 -9.34 -7.91
N SER A 438 7.35 -10.16 -7.43
CA SER A 438 7.97 -11.20 -8.26
C SER A 438 6.91 -12.26 -8.56
N GLN A 439 6.46 -12.32 -9.81
CA GLN A 439 5.41 -13.26 -10.21
C GLN A 439 5.94 -14.70 -10.43
N ASN A 440 7.27 -14.90 -10.35
CA ASN A 440 7.94 -16.20 -10.45
C ASN A 440 8.24 -16.79 -9.05
N PRO A 441 8.55 -18.11 -8.92
CA PRO A 441 8.56 -18.85 -7.64
C PRO A 441 9.65 -18.45 -6.62
N ALA A 442 10.40 -17.39 -6.89
CA ALA A 442 11.51 -16.86 -6.10
C ALA A 442 11.10 -16.06 -4.84
N GLY A 443 9.82 -16.10 -4.46
CA GLY A 443 9.31 -15.61 -3.18
C GLY A 443 9.48 -14.10 -2.92
N ASP A 444 9.65 -13.75 -1.65
CA ASP A 444 9.72 -12.37 -1.19
C ASP A 444 11.18 -11.89 -1.08
N GLN A 445 11.72 -11.54 -2.24
CA GLN A 445 13.15 -11.37 -2.54
C GLN A 445 13.89 -10.25 -1.75
N ILE A 446 13.21 -9.53 -0.86
CA ILE A 446 13.79 -8.50 0.03
C ILE A 446 13.87 -8.99 1.49
N GLY A 447 13.19 -10.10 1.82
CA GLY A 447 13.21 -10.72 3.15
C GLY A 447 14.57 -11.35 3.43
N LEU A 448 14.69 -12.17 4.49
CA LEU A 448 15.93 -12.94 4.68
C LEU A 448 16.17 -13.81 3.43
N ILE A 449 17.33 -13.67 2.79
CA ILE A 449 17.64 -14.37 1.52
C ILE A 449 18.25 -15.75 1.83
N ALA A 450 19.34 -15.78 2.58
CA ALA A 450 20.05 -17.00 2.93
C ALA A 450 19.20 -17.89 3.86
N GLY A 451 18.99 -19.16 3.47
CA GLY A 451 18.27 -20.14 4.27
C GLY A 451 16.74 -20.00 4.31
N ASN A 452 16.16 -19.10 3.50
CA ASN A 452 14.70 -18.95 3.38
C ASN A 452 14.19 -19.74 2.16
N PRO A 453 13.33 -20.76 2.34
CA PRO A 453 12.81 -21.56 1.22
C PRO A 453 12.04 -20.76 0.17
N ALA A 454 11.35 -19.68 0.56
CA ALA A 454 10.66 -18.81 -0.38
C ALA A 454 11.64 -18.11 -1.33
N ASN A 455 12.80 -17.70 -0.83
CA ASN A 455 13.76 -16.87 -1.57
C ASN A 455 14.83 -17.71 -2.30
N ARG A 456 14.67 -19.04 -2.37
CA ARG A 456 15.72 -19.97 -2.84
C ARG A 456 16.19 -19.66 -4.27
N ASP A 457 15.28 -19.36 -5.19
CA ASP A 457 15.61 -19.15 -6.61
C ASP A 457 16.32 -17.78 -6.80
N TYR A 458 16.00 -16.79 -5.95
CA TYR A 458 16.72 -15.51 -5.89
C TYR A 458 18.10 -15.65 -5.23
N ALA A 459 18.18 -16.44 -4.16
CA ALA A 459 19.43 -16.78 -3.50
C ALA A 459 20.40 -17.52 -4.43
N GLN A 460 19.88 -18.41 -5.30
CA GLN A 460 20.61 -19.08 -6.37
C GLN A 460 21.06 -18.09 -7.45
N ALA A 461 20.17 -17.25 -7.99
CA ALA A 461 20.53 -16.25 -9.00
C ALA A 461 21.64 -15.29 -8.51
N LEU A 462 21.62 -14.89 -7.24
CA LEU A 462 22.68 -14.11 -6.61
C LEU A 462 24.03 -14.83 -6.57
N GLN A 463 24.07 -16.16 -6.44
CA GLN A 463 25.30 -16.95 -6.51
C GLN A 463 25.80 -17.17 -7.94
N GLU A 464 24.90 -17.46 -8.88
CA GLU A 464 25.24 -17.91 -10.23
C GLU A 464 25.70 -16.78 -11.15
N TRP A 465 24.98 -15.66 -11.18
CA TRP A 465 25.31 -14.55 -12.08
C TRP A 465 26.74 -14.02 -11.88
N PRO A 466 27.27 -13.84 -10.65
CA PRO A 466 28.66 -13.44 -10.43
C PRO A 466 29.71 -14.44 -10.93
N GLN A 467 29.39 -15.73 -11.08
CA GLN A 467 30.34 -16.71 -11.64
C GLN A 467 30.54 -16.53 -13.16
N ILE A 468 29.47 -16.14 -13.88
CA ILE A 468 29.52 -15.94 -15.33
C ILE A 468 29.76 -14.48 -15.76
N ALA A 469 29.45 -13.51 -14.88
CA ALA A 469 29.70 -12.08 -15.08
C ALA A 469 30.48 -11.44 -13.90
N PRO A 470 31.68 -11.95 -13.54
CA PRO A 470 32.41 -11.51 -12.36
C PRO A 470 32.73 -10.00 -12.40
N ARG A 471 32.48 -9.32 -11.28
CA ARG A 471 32.57 -7.85 -11.11
C ARG A 471 31.65 -7.03 -12.05
N ARG A 472 30.63 -7.64 -12.67
CA ARG A 472 29.64 -6.96 -13.54
C ARG A 472 28.19 -7.23 -13.17
N VAL A 473 27.95 -7.78 -11.97
CA VAL A 473 26.60 -8.02 -11.43
C VAL A 473 26.26 -6.97 -10.39
N THR A 474 25.22 -6.18 -10.63
CA THR A 474 24.61 -5.32 -9.60
C THR A 474 23.26 -5.89 -9.16
N VAL A 475 22.86 -5.56 -7.94
CA VAL A 475 21.48 -5.76 -7.48
C VAL A 475 20.73 -4.44 -7.58
N TRP A 476 19.54 -4.46 -8.18
CA TRP A 476 18.52 -3.42 -8.00
C TRP A 476 17.50 -3.99 -7.02
N HIS A 477 17.45 -3.43 -5.80
CA HIS A 477 16.42 -3.80 -4.84
C HIS A 477 15.15 -3.03 -5.15
N TRP A 478 14.35 -3.52 -6.09
CA TRP A 478 13.01 -3.01 -6.34
C TRP A 478 12.12 -3.46 -5.18
N ASP A 479 10.98 -2.80 -5.02
CA ASP A 479 10.03 -3.03 -3.94
C ASP A 479 10.41 -2.72 -2.47
N THR A 480 11.61 -2.20 -2.18
CA THR A 480 11.78 -1.27 -1.02
C THR A 480 11.00 0.05 -1.20
N TYR A 481 10.34 0.16 -2.35
CA TYR A 481 9.49 1.20 -2.93
C TYR A 481 8.21 1.57 -2.13
N ARG A 482 7.64 0.69 -1.28
CA ARG A 482 6.31 0.89 -0.65
C ARG A 482 6.10 0.29 0.76
N ALA A 483 7.15 0.00 1.52
CA ALA A 483 7.02 -0.74 2.79
C ALA A 483 6.79 0.20 4.00
N GLU A 484 5.66 0.09 4.72
CA GLU A 484 5.49 0.81 6.00
C GLU A 484 6.20 0.12 7.18
N TRP A 485 6.52 -1.18 7.05
CA TRP A 485 7.54 -1.86 7.86
C TRP A 485 8.43 -2.72 6.94
N PRO A 486 9.60 -2.21 6.51
CA PRO A 486 10.57 -2.97 5.73
C PRO A 486 11.39 -3.93 6.61
N SER A 487 11.99 -4.94 5.98
CA SER A 487 12.88 -5.98 6.55
C SER A 487 14.23 -5.46 7.08
N MET A 488 14.23 -4.31 7.77
CA MET A 488 15.43 -3.58 8.20
C MET A 488 16.43 -4.45 8.99
N PHE A 489 15.93 -5.39 9.82
CA PHE A 489 16.77 -6.30 10.61
C PHE A 489 17.36 -7.47 9.78
N ALA A 490 16.87 -7.74 8.57
CA ALA A 490 17.50 -8.68 7.64
C ALA A 490 18.62 -8.04 6.79
N VAL A 491 18.60 -6.71 6.61
CA VAL A 491 19.49 -5.99 5.67
C VAL A 491 20.98 -6.30 5.88
N ALA A 492 21.46 -6.36 7.13
CA ALA A 492 22.86 -6.70 7.42
C ALA A 492 23.24 -8.12 6.98
N ARG A 493 22.34 -9.10 7.17
CA ARG A 493 22.56 -10.48 6.71
C ARG A 493 22.49 -10.59 5.19
N ASN A 494 21.52 -9.92 4.58
CA ASN A 494 21.31 -9.91 3.13
C ASN A 494 22.49 -9.27 2.38
N LEU A 495 22.98 -8.12 2.84
CA LEU A 495 24.13 -7.44 2.22
C LEU A 495 25.43 -8.23 2.39
N ARG A 496 25.64 -8.87 3.55
CA ARG A 496 26.78 -9.77 3.74
C ARG A 496 26.72 -10.97 2.79
N TYR A 497 25.56 -11.61 2.66
CA TYR A 497 25.34 -12.70 1.71
C TYR A 497 25.59 -12.28 0.25
N MET A 498 25.14 -11.09 -0.17
CA MET A 498 25.42 -10.58 -1.53
C MET A 498 26.92 -10.32 -1.76
N HIS A 499 27.61 -9.80 -0.76
CA HIS A 499 29.06 -9.59 -0.80
C HIS A 499 29.81 -10.93 -0.88
N GLU A 500 29.42 -11.93 -0.09
CA GLU A 500 29.93 -13.31 -0.15
C GLU A 500 29.68 -13.97 -1.52
N CYS A 501 28.55 -13.68 -2.16
CA CYS A 501 28.25 -14.12 -3.52
C CYS A 501 29.05 -13.38 -4.62
N GLY A 502 29.75 -12.28 -4.30
CA GLY A 502 30.54 -11.50 -5.27
C GLY A 502 29.76 -10.46 -6.06
N VAL A 503 28.61 -9.99 -5.56
CA VAL A 503 27.85 -8.86 -6.13
C VAL A 503 28.70 -7.58 -6.10
N TYR A 504 28.78 -6.87 -7.22
CA TYR A 504 29.61 -5.65 -7.37
C TYR A 504 29.04 -4.44 -6.61
N GLY A 505 27.72 -4.37 -6.47
CA GLY A 505 27.05 -3.34 -5.70
C GLY A 505 25.53 -3.43 -5.71
N VAL A 506 24.91 -2.81 -4.71
CA VAL A 506 23.48 -2.92 -4.42
C VAL A 506 22.84 -1.52 -4.53
N ASN A 507 21.63 -1.48 -5.07
CA ASN A 507 20.94 -0.24 -5.45
C ASN A 507 19.45 -0.35 -5.04
N PRO A 508 19.10 -0.12 -3.76
CA PRO A 508 17.71 -0.08 -3.34
C PRO A 508 16.92 1.10 -3.92
N GLN A 509 15.66 0.84 -4.24
CA GLN A 509 14.69 1.80 -4.73
C GLN A 509 13.76 2.23 -3.61
N PHE A 510 13.74 3.53 -3.29
CA PHE A 510 12.93 4.07 -2.20
C PHE A 510 11.97 5.15 -2.73
N CYS A 511 10.72 5.16 -2.27
CA CYS A 511 9.72 6.19 -2.66
C CYS A 511 8.79 6.54 -1.47
N GLY A 512 9.31 7.32 -0.52
CA GLY A 512 8.58 7.75 0.66
C GLY A 512 8.38 6.65 1.70
N GLY A 513 7.59 6.95 2.74
CA GLY A 513 7.29 6.05 3.86
C GLY A 513 7.94 6.44 5.20
N PRO A 514 7.45 5.85 6.32
CA PRO A 514 7.81 6.22 7.70
C PRO A 514 9.27 5.98 8.07
N TRP A 515 9.83 4.83 7.68
CA TRP A 515 11.17 4.38 8.08
C TRP A 515 12.19 4.46 6.94
N THR A 516 11.87 5.17 5.87
CA THR A 516 12.61 5.06 4.61
C THR A 516 13.93 5.82 4.65
N ASP A 517 14.06 6.86 5.47
CA ASP A 517 15.35 7.52 5.73
C ASP A 517 16.26 6.62 6.59
N LEU A 518 15.72 5.97 7.64
CA LEU A 518 16.41 4.93 8.41
C LEU A 518 16.91 3.83 7.48
N LEU A 519 16.05 3.30 6.59
CA LEU A 519 16.40 2.23 5.68
C LEU A 519 17.49 2.67 4.69
N ALA A 520 17.37 3.85 4.10
CA ALA A 520 18.36 4.40 3.17
C ALA A 520 19.73 4.62 3.84
N TRP A 521 19.75 5.22 5.03
CA TRP A 521 20.96 5.41 5.82
C TRP A 521 21.60 4.06 6.22
N LEU A 522 20.79 3.12 6.71
CA LEU A 522 21.22 1.77 7.12
C LEU A 522 21.85 0.99 5.96
N TYR A 523 21.23 1.03 4.78
CA TYR A 523 21.80 0.44 3.55
C TYR A 523 23.16 1.08 3.21
N LEU A 524 23.29 2.41 3.26
CA LEU A 524 24.56 3.07 2.95
C LEU A 524 25.70 2.69 3.93
N LYS A 525 25.42 2.56 5.24
CA LYS A 525 26.42 2.10 6.22
C LYS A 525 26.83 0.65 6.02
N LEU A 526 25.85 -0.26 5.87
CA LEU A 526 26.13 -1.68 5.68
C LEU A 526 26.74 -2.00 4.30
N MET A 527 26.49 -1.17 3.28
CA MET A 527 27.19 -1.28 2.00
C MET A 527 28.62 -0.71 2.03
N TRP A 528 28.91 0.24 2.93
CA TRP A 528 30.29 0.65 3.23
C TRP A 528 31.03 -0.47 3.96
N ASN A 529 30.41 -1.08 4.97
CA ASN A 529 31.00 -2.19 5.73
C ASN A 529 29.93 -3.22 6.16
N VAL A 530 29.92 -4.38 5.51
CA VAL A 530 28.96 -5.48 5.76
C VAL A 530 29.13 -6.19 7.10
N ASP A 531 30.23 -5.93 7.82
CA ASP A 531 30.50 -6.49 9.14
C ASP A 531 29.97 -5.62 10.29
N GLN A 532 29.42 -4.42 10.00
CA GLN A 532 28.76 -3.60 11.01
C GLN A 532 27.49 -4.28 11.57
N ASP A 533 27.24 -4.03 12.85
CA ASP A 533 26.04 -4.49 13.55
C ASP A 533 24.82 -3.63 13.17
N GLY A 534 23.94 -4.19 12.33
CA GLY A 534 22.70 -3.56 11.90
C GLY A 534 21.71 -3.26 13.04
N ASP A 535 21.64 -4.09 14.09
CA ASP A 535 20.79 -3.85 15.26
C ASP A 535 21.30 -2.62 16.04
N ARG A 536 22.63 -2.50 16.21
CA ARG A 536 23.27 -1.31 16.80
C ARG A 536 23.04 -0.05 15.95
N LEU A 537 23.16 -0.13 14.62
CA LEU A 537 22.88 1.00 13.73
C LEU A 537 21.43 1.47 13.83
N ILE A 538 20.46 0.55 13.81
CA ILE A 538 19.04 0.88 13.95
C ILE A 538 18.77 1.55 15.32
N ARG A 539 19.34 1.03 16.41
CA ARG A 539 19.23 1.67 17.74
C ARG A 539 19.83 3.08 17.76
N GLN A 540 21.02 3.25 17.19
CA GLN A 540 21.69 4.56 17.13
C GLN A 540 20.83 5.59 16.36
N TYR A 541 20.23 5.20 15.23
CA TYR A 541 19.29 6.05 14.50
C TYR A 541 18.11 6.46 15.38
N CYS A 542 17.50 5.52 16.12
CA CYS A 542 16.38 5.82 16.99
C CYS A 542 16.77 6.78 18.13
N ASP A 543 17.91 6.52 18.79
CA ASP A 543 18.38 7.33 19.92
C ASP A 543 18.78 8.74 19.48
N ASP A 544 19.38 8.92 18.30
CA ASP A 544 19.70 10.25 17.78
C ASP A 544 18.47 10.98 17.22
N SER A 545 17.60 10.32 16.45
CA SER A 545 16.47 10.94 15.74
C SER A 545 15.25 11.24 16.63
N PHE A 546 15.11 10.53 17.76
CA PHE A 546 13.99 10.71 18.71
C PHE A 546 14.45 11.02 20.15
N GLY A 547 15.76 10.90 20.45
CA GLY A 547 16.35 11.16 21.77
C GLY A 547 16.36 9.88 22.61
N PRO A 548 17.46 9.51 23.33
CA PRO A 548 17.66 8.14 23.82
C PRO A 548 16.55 7.53 24.70
N ALA A 549 15.81 8.36 25.45
CA ALA A 549 14.68 7.90 26.26
C ALA A 549 13.47 7.45 25.42
N ALA A 550 13.21 8.12 24.28
CA ALA A 550 12.17 7.74 23.34
C ALA A 550 12.70 6.75 22.28
N GLY A 551 13.95 6.94 21.83
CA GLY A 551 14.65 6.11 20.85
C GLY A 551 14.68 4.63 21.22
N ARG A 552 14.99 4.31 22.49
CA ARG A 552 14.84 2.96 23.04
C ARG A 552 13.46 2.38 22.78
N HIS A 553 12.38 3.12 23.03
CA HIS A 553 11.02 2.64 22.81
C HIS A 553 10.65 2.55 21.33
N VAL A 554 11.18 3.43 20.47
CA VAL A 554 11.02 3.28 19.02
C VAL A 554 11.72 2.01 18.51
N TYR A 555 12.91 1.69 19.04
CA TYR A 555 13.60 0.43 18.78
C TYR A 555 12.79 -0.78 19.27
N ASP A 556 12.27 -0.73 20.49
CA ASP A 556 11.39 -1.78 21.06
C ASP A 556 10.15 -2.01 20.16
N TYR A 557 9.54 -0.93 19.65
CA TYR A 557 8.41 -0.97 18.71
C TYR A 557 8.78 -1.59 17.36
N LEU A 558 9.95 -1.23 16.79
CA LEU A 558 10.42 -1.80 15.54
C LEU A 558 10.70 -3.31 15.69
N LYS A 559 11.18 -3.77 16.85
CA LYS A 559 11.32 -5.21 17.16
C LYS A 559 9.98 -5.92 17.34
N GLU A 560 9.03 -5.34 18.08
CA GLU A 560 7.67 -5.87 18.21
C GLU A 560 6.95 -6.00 16.84
N ALA A 561 7.18 -5.05 15.93
CA ALA A 561 6.68 -5.10 14.56
C ALA A 561 7.41 -6.19 13.73
N TRP A 562 8.75 -6.26 13.80
CA TRP A 562 9.55 -7.30 13.16
C TRP A 562 9.10 -8.71 13.55
N GLU A 563 8.94 -8.98 14.85
CA GLU A 563 8.47 -10.27 15.36
C GLU A 563 7.05 -10.63 14.87
N GLY A 564 6.21 -9.63 14.57
CA GLY A 564 4.87 -9.82 14.02
C GLY A 564 4.88 -10.49 12.65
N TYR A 565 5.80 -10.10 11.77
CA TYR A 565 5.91 -10.71 10.44
C TYR A 565 6.99 -11.79 10.33
N ALA A 566 8.09 -11.71 11.08
CA ALA A 566 9.12 -12.75 11.13
C ALA A 566 8.63 -14.06 11.75
N GLY A 567 7.66 -13.99 12.68
CA GLY A 567 6.94 -15.16 13.20
C GLY A 567 5.72 -15.57 12.36
N SER A 568 5.40 -14.86 11.27
CA SER A 568 4.30 -15.22 10.39
C SER A 568 4.76 -16.25 9.35
N VAL A 569 3.87 -17.17 8.96
CA VAL A 569 4.23 -18.27 8.06
C VAL A 569 4.64 -17.80 6.64
N HIS A 570 4.38 -16.54 6.29
CA HIS A 570 4.77 -15.94 5.00
C HIS A 570 6.11 -15.18 5.05
N VAL A 571 6.63 -14.84 6.24
CA VAL A 571 7.83 -14.02 6.47
C VAL A 571 7.95 -12.81 5.51
N PRO A 572 6.89 -11.97 5.34
CA PRO A 572 6.90 -10.92 4.34
C PRO A 572 7.96 -9.86 4.66
N SER A 573 8.73 -9.47 3.66
CA SER A 573 9.84 -8.51 3.75
C SER A 573 9.38 -7.06 3.93
N ALA A 574 8.15 -6.81 3.53
CA ALA A 574 7.59 -5.48 3.39
C ALA A 574 6.10 -5.59 3.70
N VAL A 575 5.71 -5.15 4.89
CA VAL A 575 4.30 -4.85 5.13
C VAL A 575 3.92 -3.64 4.25
N ARG A 576 2.78 -3.76 3.55
CA ARG A 576 2.26 -2.79 2.56
C ARG A 576 0.79 -2.47 2.83
N TRP A 577 0.44 -1.18 2.95
CA TRP A 577 -0.93 -0.73 3.21
C TRP A 577 -1.88 -0.90 2.02
N SER A 578 -1.37 -0.91 0.78
CA SER A 578 -2.13 -0.64 -0.46
C SER A 578 -3.13 -1.74 -0.91
N GLY A 579 -4.09 -2.09 -0.06
CA GLY A 579 -5.17 -3.06 -0.30
C GLY A 579 -5.43 -4.03 0.86
N TRP A 580 -4.56 -4.06 1.88
CA TRP A 580 -4.46 -5.21 2.78
C TRP A 580 -4.64 -4.93 4.28
N THR A 581 -4.95 -3.69 4.71
CA THR A 581 -5.02 -3.30 6.13
C THR A 581 -5.76 -4.29 7.05
N PRO A 582 -6.96 -4.80 6.70
CA PRO A 582 -7.64 -5.82 7.51
C PRO A 582 -6.87 -7.14 7.58
N THR A 583 -6.17 -7.53 6.51
CA THR A 583 -5.30 -8.73 6.49
C THR A 583 -4.04 -8.53 7.34
N LEU A 584 -3.45 -7.34 7.33
CA LEU A 584 -2.32 -7.00 8.22
C LEU A 584 -2.74 -7.14 9.69
N ARG A 585 -3.87 -6.52 10.06
CA ARG A 585 -4.45 -6.58 11.41
C ARG A 585 -4.90 -7.99 11.80
N LEU A 586 -5.41 -8.80 10.88
CA LEU A 586 -5.89 -10.16 11.18
C LEU A 586 -4.78 -11.22 11.19
N LYS A 587 -3.70 -11.08 10.39
CA LYS A 587 -2.68 -12.13 10.20
C LYS A 587 -1.28 -11.80 10.72
N LEU A 588 -0.88 -10.53 10.83
CA LEU A 588 0.48 -10.12 11.25
C LEU A 588 0.48 -9.33 12.56
N PHE A 589 -0.49 -8.42 12.72
CA PHE A 589 -0.64 -7.53 13.86
C PHE A 589 -2.03 -7.70 14.52
N PRO A 590 -2.36 -8.89 15.06
CA PRO A 590 -3.58 -9.11 15.82
C PRO A 590 -3.69 -8.10 16.98
N ALA A 591 -4.90 -7.79 17.41
CA ALA A 591 -5.17 -6.74 18.42
C ALA A 591 -4.27 -6.83 19.67
N SER A 592 -3.94 -8.05 20.13
CA SER A 592 -3.02 -8.27 21.26
C SER A 592 -1.56 -7.85 21.00
N ARG A 593 -1.10 -7.84 19.74
CA ARG A 593 0.19 -7.27 19.30
C ARG A 593 0.05 -5.78 18.99
N LEU A 594 -1.03 -5.36 18.32
CA LEU A 594 -1.30 -3.95 18.00
C LEU A 594 -1.36 -3.08 19.27
N HIS A 595 -2.04 -3.54 20.32
CA HIS A 595 -2.05 -2.87 21.63
C HIS A 595 -0.67 -2.78 22.30
N ARG A 596 0.25 -3.74 22.05
CA ARG A 596 1.64 -3.63 22.56
C ARG A 596 2.42 -2.59 21.78
N MET A 597 2.31 -2.59 20.46
CA MET A 597 2.91 -1.57 19.58
C MET A 597 2.44 -0.15 19.97
N GLU A 598 1.15 0.02 20.25
CA GLU A 598 0.55 1.24 20.81
C GLU A 598 1.12 1.59 22.19
N ALA A 599 1.08 0.68 23.16
CA ALA A 599 1.61 0.93 24.49
C ALA A 599 3.12 1.26 24.50
N ILE A 600 3.90 0.76 23.53
CA ILE A 600 5.31 1.13 23.35
C ILE A 600 5.42 2.56 22.78
N MET A 601 4.70 2.89 21.72
CA MET A 601 4.77 4.23 21.09
C MET A 601 4.16 5.33 21.97
N ASP A 602 3.21 5.01 22.85
CA ASP A 602 2.73 5.89 23.92
C ASP A 602 3.82 6.25 24.93
N ARG A 603 4.68 5.28 25.28
CA ARG A 603 5.84 5.55 26.15
C ARG A 603 6.91 6.35 25.41
N ALA A 604 7.10 6.12 24.11
CA ALA A 604 8.01 6.91 23.29
C ALA A 604 7.57 8.39 23.24
N LEU A 605 6.28 8.67 22.96
CA LEU A 605 5.75 10.05 22.94
C LEU A 605 5.94 10.74 24.30
N LYS A 606 5.52 10.08 25.39
CA LYS A 606 5.66 10.61 26.76
C LYS A 606 7.12 10.81 27.19
N ALA A 607 8.07 10.10 26.58
CA ALA A 607 9.51 10.33 26.79
C ALA A 607 10.02 11.52 25.96
N ALA A 608 9.59 11.69 24.72
CA ALA A 608 9.95 12.83 23.86
C ALA A 608 9.35 14.16 24.36
N GLU A 609 8.09 14.15 24.78
CA GLU A 609 7.41 15.30 25.43
C GLU A 609 8.19 15.80 26.65
N ARG A 610 8.63 14.88 27.52
CA ARG A 610 9.44 15.19 28.71
C ARG A 610 10.86 15.67 28.38
N ALA A 611 11.38 15.31 27.21
CA ALA A 611 12.70 15.77 26.75
C ALA A 611 12.64 17.19 26.16
N GLY A 612 11.46 17.69 25.77
CA GLY A 612 11.25 19.08 25.34
C GLY A 612 11.87 19.45 23.99
N ASP A 613 12.33 18.49 23.20
CA ASP A 613 12.91 18.70 21.87
C ASP A 613 11.79 18.65 20.79
N PRO A 614 11.39 19.81 20.21
CA PRO A 614 10.25 19.85 19.29
C PRO A 614 10.55 19.18 17.94
N VAL A 615 11.82 19.10 17.53
CA VAL A 615 12.22 18.45 16.27
C VAL A 615 12.10 16.94 16.43
N ARG A 616 12.65 16.39 17.52
CA ARG A 616 12.54 14.96 17.83
C ARG A 616 11.11 14.51 18.10
N LEU A 617 10.31 15.34 18.79
CA LEU A 617 8.89 15.07 18.99
C LEU A 617 8.12 15.06 17.67
N SER A 618 8.38 16.01 16.77
CA SER A 618 7.78 16.02 15.42
C SER A 618 8.15 14.78 14.60
N ASN A 619 9.44 14.41 14.57
CA ASN A 619 9.92 13.19 13.92
C ASN A 619 9.15 11.95 14.42
N LEU A 620 8.93 11.84 15.74
CA LEU A 620 8.26 10.70 16.36
C LEU A 620 6.76 10.66 16.05
N ILE A 621 6.08 11.82 16.06
CA ILE A 621 4.67 11.94 15.69
C ILE A 621 4.47 11.54 14.22
N ALA A 622 5.33 12.01 13.31
CA ALA A 622 5.28 11.62 11.90
C ALA A 622 5.51 10.11 11.71
N ALA A 623 6.50 9.53 12.39
CA ALA A 623 6.83 8.10 12.28
C ALA A 623 5.71 7.18 12.84
N ARG A 624 5.10 7.53 13.98
CA ARG A 624 3.90 6.84 14.50
C ARG A 624 2.72 6.97 13.53
N GLY A 625 2.48 8.20 13.06
CA GLY A 625 1.37 8.56 12.20
C GLY A 625 1.35 7.81 10.87
N GLN A 626 2.50 7.74 10.20
CA GLN A 626 2.67 7.10 8.90
C GLN A 626 2.83 5.57 8.96
N SER A 627 2.74 4.95 10.15
CA SER A 627 2.82 3.49 10.32
C SER A 627 1.71 2.95 11.22
N LEU A 628 1.85 3.10 12.54
CA LEU A 628 0.98 2.49 13.55
C LEU A 628 -0.46 3.05 13.55
N ASP A 629 -0.61 4.37 13.56
CA ASP A 629 -1.91 5.01 13.80
C ASP A 629 -2.95 4.63 12.71
N ILE A 630 -2.50 4.29 11.51
CA ILE A 630 -3.35 3.80 10.41
C ILE A 630 -3.97 2.43 10.72
N LEU A 631 -3.20 1.50 11.30
CA LEU A 631 -3.71 0.19 11.70
C LEU A 631 -4.70 0.31 12.87
N VAL A 632 -4.48 1.27 13.76
CA VAL A 632 -5.41 1.56 14.87
C VAL A 632 -6.72 2.16 14.35
N MET A 633 -6.69 3.05 13.34
CA MET A 633 -7.93 3.54 12.71
C MET A 633 -8.66 2.46 11.90
N ASP A 634 -7.94 1.50 11.27
CA ASP A 634 -8.55 0.30 10.67
C ASP A 634 -9.23 -0.58 11.73
N GLU A 635 -8.57 -0.83 12.87
CA GLU A 635 -9.16 -1.56 14.00
C GLU A 635 -10.44 -0.89 14.52
N ILE A 636 -10.37 0.43 14.77
CA ILE A 636 -11.47 1.23 15.31
C ILE A 636 -12.68 1.22 14.36
N SER A 637 -12.44 1.49 13.07
CA SER A 637 -13.50 1.50 12.05
C SER A 637 -14.05 0.10 11.72
N SER A 638 -13.21 -0.94 11.76
CA SER A 638 -13.60 -2.34 11.56
C SER A 638 -14.13 -3.03 12.84
N SER A 639 -14.22 -2.32 13.96
CA SER A 639 -14.54 -2.91 15.28
C SER A 639 -15.95 -3.51 15.40
N GLY A 640 -16.86 -3.17 14.47
CA GLY A 640 -18.27 -3.56 14.52
C GLY A 640 -19.07 -2.93 15.67
N ARG A 641 -18.44 -2.05 16.46
CA ARG A 641 -19.08 -1.31 17.55
C ARG A 641 -19.85 -0.11 16.97
N PRO A 642 -21.02 0.24 17.54
CA PRO A 642 -21.76 1.42 17.11
C PRO A 642 -20.91 2.68 17.29
N TRP A 643 -21.10 3.65 16.41
CA TRP A 643 -20.53 4.98 16.57
C TRP A 643 -21.10 5.67 17.80
N GLY A 644 -20.36 6.60 18.39
CA GLY A 644 -20.84 7.28 19.59
C GLY A 644 -19.98 8.45 20.08
N PRO A 645 -20.51 9.20 21.06
CA PRO A 645 -19.81 10.31 21.68
C PRO A 645 -18.70 9.82 22.62
N VAL A 646 -17.53 10.43 22.52
CA VAL A 646 -16.38 10.19 23.39
C VAL A 646 -15.79 11.52 23.87
N ARG A 647 -15.23 11.57 25.07
CA ARG A 647 -14.46 12.73 25.54
C ARG A 647 -13.00 12.54 25.16
N SER A 648 -12.48 13.46 24.37
CA SER A 648 -11.08 13.53 23.96
C SER A 648 -10.18 13.87 25.16
N ALA A 649 -8.98 13.29 25.19
CA ALA A 649 -7.98 13.52 26.23
C ALA A 649 -7.11 14.76 25.95
N ASP A 650 -6.94 15.13 24.67
CA ASP A 650 -5.97 16.17 24.25
C ASP A 650 -6.57 17.58 24.24
N ASP A 651 -7.81 17.73 23.74
CA ASP A 651 -8.55 19.01 23.69
C ASP A 651 -9.67 19.11 24.73
N GLY A 652 -9.97 18.02 25.46
CA GLY A 652 -11.06 17.95 26.43
C GLY A 652 -12.48 18.09 25.82
N GLY A 653 -12.60 18.09 24.50
CA GLY A 653 -13.87 18.20 23.78
C GLY A 653 -14.66 16.90 23.77
N MET A 654 -15.95 17.01 23.43
CA MET A 654 -16.72 15.84 22.97
C MET A 654 -16.45 15.63 21.49
N TRP A 655 -16.28 14.38 21.08
CA TRP A 655 -16.06 13.93 19.71
C TRP A 655 -17.04 12.80 19.37
N TYR A 656 -17.35 12.60 18.10
CA TYR A 656 -18.16 11.49 17.60
C TYR A 656 -17.33 10.66 16.64
N VAL A 657 -17.12 9.38 16.99
CA VAL A 657 -16.13 8.50 16.35
C VAL A 657 -16.64 7.05 16.24
N PRO A 658 -16.06 6.21 15.35
CA PRO A 658 -16.41 4.79 15.29
C PRO A 658 -16.15 4.09 16.63
N GLY A 659 -17.07 3.21 17.02
CA GLY A 659 -16.97 2.42 18.25
C GLY A 659 -16.90 3.19 19.56
N ALA A 660 -17.09 4.52 19.54
CA ALA A 660 -16.79 5.44 20.64
C ALA A 660 -15.37 5.28 21.21
N ASP A 661 -14.38 4.90 20.39
CA ASP A 661 -13.03 4.60 20.85
C ASP A 661 -12.26 5.88 21.28
N VAL A 662 -11.77 5.89 22.52
CA VAL A 662 -11.03 7.00 23.14
C VAL A 662 -9.72 7.35 22.43
N ARG A 663 -9.17 6.46 21.61
CA ARG A 663 -7.94 6.68 20.84
C ARG A 663 -8.16 7.51 19.57
N ALA A 664 -9.36 7.49 19.01
CA ALA A 664 -9.65 8.10 17.71
C ALA A 664 -9.45 9.63 17.67
N PRO A 665 -9.89 10.43 18.67
CA PRO A 665 -9.65 11.87 18.66
C PRO A 665 -8.16 12.22 18.59
N SER A 666 -7.32 11.56 19.39
CA SER A 666 -5.88 11.79 19.42
C SER A 666 -5.19 11.48 18.08
N ILE A 667 -5.63 10.42 17.39
CA ILE A 667 -5.11 10.07 16.06
C ILE A 667 -5.56 11.10 15.01
N LEU A 668 -6.85 11.47 15.02
CA LEU A 668 -7.42 12.46 14.10
C LEU A 668 -6.79 13.85 14.29
N LEU A 669 -6.48 14.25 15.52
CA LEU A 669 -5.74 15.48 15.84
C LEU A 669 -4.31 15.43 15.31
N ARG A 670 -3.55 14.34 15.54
CA ARG A 670 -2.20 14.16 14.96
C ARG A 670 -2.21 14.22 13.43
N ALA A 671 -3.21 13.63 12.78
CA ALA A 671 -3.38 13.68 11.32
C ALA A 671 -3.59 15.11 10.79
N ARG A 672 -4.35 15.94 11.51
CA ARG A 672 -4.62 17.34 11.13
C ARG A 672 -3.42 18.28 11.35
N LEU A 673 -2.49 17.92 12.24
CA LEU A 673 -1.40 18.81 12.69
C LEU A 673 -0.07 18.66 11.93
N GLY A 674 0.14 17.61 11.13
CA GLY A 674 1.42 17.48 10.40
C GLY A 674 1.70 16.22 9.59
N ILE A 675 0.92 15.14 9.74
CA ILE A 675 1.22 13.89 8.99
C ILE A 675 1.19 14.11 7.45
N VAL A 676 0.44 15.11 6.99
CA VAL A 676 0.20 15.44 5.57
C VAL A 676 1.38 16.17 4.88
N SER A 677 2.25 16.90 5.58
CA SER A 677 3.15 17.87 4.90
C SER A 677 4.43 17.27 4.30
N ASP A 678 4.88 16.11 4.78
CA ASP A 678 6.28 15.66 4.62
C ASP A 678 6.45 14.35 3.81
N GLY A 679 5.36 13.83 3.21
CA GLY A 679 5.35 12.61 2.39
C GLY A 679 5.11 12.90 0.91
N GLY A 680 6.19 13.07 0.14
CA GLY A 680 6.10 13.26 -1.32
C GLY A 680 5.89 11.96 -2.11
N GLY A 681 5.20 12.05 -3.25
CA GLY A 681 4.99 10.95 -4.20
C GLY A 681 3.51 10.61 -4.42
N GLU A 682 3.15 10.12 -5.60
CA GLU A 682 1.75 10.08 -6.05
C GLU A 682 0.85 9.03 -5.38
N HIS A 683 1.36 8.10 -4.57
CA HIS A 683 0.62 6.89 -4.19
C HIS A 683 0.62 6.55 -2.70
N GLY A 684 -0.54 6.13 -2.18
CA GLY A 684 -0.66 5.41 -0.90
C GLY A 684 -0.97 6.29 0.31
N VAL A 685 -0.10 6.20 1.31
CA VAL A 685 -0.36 6.45 2.74
C VAL A 685 -1.10 7.75 3.05
N LEU A 686 -0.68 8.89 2.46
CA LEU A 686 -1.29 10.19 2.77
C LEU A 686 -2.64 10.45 2.10
N ARG A 687 -2.86 9.91 0.87
CA ARG A 687 -4.22 9.90 0.28
C ARG A 687 -5.15 9.04 1.15
N GLY A 688 -4.62 7.96 1.72
CA GLY A 688 -5.25 7.16 2.76
C GLY A 688 -5.66 8.01 3.96
N LEU A 689 -4.72 8.50 4.76
CA LEU A 689 -5.03 9.25 5.99
C LEU A 689 -5.92 10.49 5.79
N ALA A 690 -5.80 11.21 4.68
CA ALA A 690 -6.69 12.34 4.39
C ALA A 690 -8.14 11.91 4.12
N GLY A 691 -8.35 10.87 3.29
CA GLY A 691 -9.69 10.33 3.02
C GLY A 691 -10.30 9.59 4.21
N VAL A 692 -9.47 8.86 4.97
CA VAL A 692 -9.83 8.16 6.20
C VAL A 692 -10.19 9.16 7.31
N GLY A 693 -9.38 10.21 7.51
CA GLY A 693 -9.61 11.21 8.55
C GLY A 693 -10.89 12.03 8.37
N ALA A 694 -11.28 12.32 7.12
CA ALA A 694 -12.54 13.02 6.81
C ALA A 694 -13.79 12.13 6.97
N ALA A 695 -13.64 10.80 6.95
CA ALA A 695 -14.74 9.84 7.02
C ALA A 695 -14.90 9.17 8.39
N LEU A 696 -13.98 9.38 9.35
CA LEU A 696 -13.97 8.71 10.67
C LEU A 696 -14.29 9.62 11.87
N GLY A 697 -15.01 10.72 11.63
CA GLY A 697 -15.62 11.54 12.69
C GLY A 697 -14.86 12.81 13.06
N GLY A 698 -15.23 13.40 14.20
CA GLY A 698 -14.79 14.74 14.57
C GLY A 698 -15.39 15.28 15.87
N PRO A 699 -15.09 16.55 16.26
CA PRO A 699 -15.71 17.21 17.39
C PRO A 699 -17.25 17.24 17.32
N LEU A 700 -17.90 17.28 18.49
CA LEU A 700 -19.35 17.39 18.63
C LEU A 700 -19.77 18.78 19.07
N VAL A 701 -20.57 19.41 18.22
CA VAL A 701 -21.42 20.55 18.58
C VAL A 701 -22.67 20.01 19.28
N SER A 702 -23.08 20.67 20.37
CA SER A 702 -24.31 20.34 21.09
C SER A 702 -25.21 21.58 21.17
N LEU A 703 -26.37 21.51 20.52
CA LEU A 703 -27.39 22.57 20.52
C LEU A 703 -28.50 22.16 21.50
N SER A 704 -28.83 23.00 22.48
CA SER A 704 -29.85 22.68 23.49
C SER A 704 -30.94 23.75 23.51
N GLY A 705 -32.20 23.32 23.47
CA GLY A 705 -33.36 24.19 23.46
C GLY A 705 -34.46 23.73 24.42
N PRO A 706 -35.68 24.28 24.30
CA PRO A 706 -36.80 23.93 25.17
C PRO A 706 -37.24 22.46 25.04
N SER A 707 -37.25 21.93 23.81
CA SER A 707 -37.76 20.58 23.48
C SER A 707 -36.74 19.44 23.62
N GLY A 708 -35.43 19.72 23.54
CA GLY A 708 -34.41 18.68 23.46
C GLY A 708 -32.98 19.19 23.35
N THR A 709 -32.06 18.27 23.04
CA THR A 709 -30.66 18.53 22.71
C THR A 709 -30.28 17.78 21.42
N ALA A 710 -29.73 18.49 20.44
CA ALA A 710 -29.22 17.94 19.19
C ALA A 710 -27.69 17.92 19.18
N HIS A 711 -27.10 16.83 18.72
CA HIS A 711 -25.65 16.69 18.55
C HIS A 711 -25.30 16.64 17.08
N VAL A 712 -24.39 17.53 16.66
CA VAL A 712 -23.97 17.73 15.28
C VAL A 712 -22.47 17.54 15.17
N CYS A 713 -22.00 16.79 14.18
CA CYS A 713 -20.57 16.64 13.91
C CYS A 713 -20.18 17.46 12.66
N PRO A 714 -19.50 18.62 12.79
CA PRO A 714 -19.13 19.47 11.66
C PRO A 714 -18.33 18.72 10.60
N ASP A 715 -17.40 17.88 11.04
CA ASP A 715 -16.46 17.13 10.19
C ASP A 715 -17.18 16.10 9.31
N LEU A 716 -18.27 15.49 9.80
CA LEU A 716 -19.18 14.66 9.01
C LEU A 716 -20.16 15.52 8.19
N SER A 717 -19.67 16.56 7.49
CA SER A 717 -20.49 17.53 6.73
C SER A 717 -21.61 18.19 7.57
N GLY A 718 -21.41 18.39 8.87
CA GLY A 718 -22.42 18.92 9.79
C GLY A 718 -23.64 18.01 9.97
N GLN A 719 -23.48 16.70 9.81
CA GLN A 719 -24.52 15.71 10.03
C GLN A 719 -25.02 15.73 11.48
N ILE A 720 -26.35 15.72 11.66
CA ILE A 720 -26.97 15.64 12.99
C ILE A 720 -27.03 14.16 13.35
N VAL A 721 -26.20 13.74 14.30
CA VAL A 721 -25.95 12.33 14.61
C VAL A 721 -26.82 11.80 15.76
N SER A 722 -27.33 12.69 16.61
CA SER A 722 -28.26 12.37 17.69
C SER A 722 -29.20 13.54 17.96
N TYR A 723 -30.43 13.25 18.38
CA TYR A 723 -31.37 14.21 18.94
C TYR A 723 -32.17 13.55 20.06
N VAL A 724 -32.05 14.07 21.27
CA VAL A 724 -32.69 13.55 22.48
C VAL A 724 -33.78 14.53 22.93
N GLU A 725 -35.01 14.03 23.06
CA GLU A 725 -36.14 14.81 23.52
C GLU A 725 -36.12 14.97 25.06
N LYS A 726 -36.26 16.20 25.54
CA LYS A 726 -36.13 16.56 26.96
C LYS A 726 -37.31 16.10 27.84
N SER A 727 -38.49 15.94 27.24
CA SER A 727 -39.72 15.54 27.94
C SER A 727 -39.84 14.03 28.18
N SER A 728 -39.21 13.21 27.33
CA SER A 728 -39.27 11.74 27.41
C SER A 728 -37.91 11.07 27.66
N GLY A 729 -36.80 11.77 27.44
CA GLY A 729 -35.45 11.21 27.45
C GLY A 729 -35.15 10.26 26.29
N ARG A 730 -36.06 10.14 25.30
CA ARG A 730 -35.89 9.24 24.14
C ARG A 730 -35.06 9.91 23.04
N GLU A 731 -34.13 9.16 22.47
CA GLU A 731 -33.40 9.54 21.25
C GLU A 731 -34.27 9.25 20.01
N LEU A 732 -34.37 10.21 19.08
CA LEU A 732 -35.23 10.11 17.89
C LEU A 732 -34.45 9.74 16.61
N LEU A 733 -33.13 9.95 16.58
CA LEU A 733 -32.24 9.65 15.46
C LEU A 733 -31.43 8.37 15.74
N ALA A 734 -30.99 7.69 14.68
CA ALA A 734 -30.19 6.47 14.79
C ALA A 734 -28.70 6.71 14.55
N SER A 735 -27.89 6.52 15.60
CA SER A 735 -26.46 6.86 15.69
C SER A 735 -25.46 5.74 15.33
N GLN A 736 -25.89 4.64 14.70
CA GLN A 736 -25.05 3.43 14.65
C GLN A 736 -23.83 3.48 13.71
N CYS A 737 -23.76 4.39 12.74
CA CYS A 737 -22.65 4.46 11.77
C CYS A 737 -22.39 5.87 11.21
N GLN A 738 -21.37 6.04 10.36
CA GLN A 738 -21.06 7.31 9.66
C GLN A 738 -22.23 7.90 8.87
N SER A 739 -23.20 7.09 8.46
CA SER A 739 -24.43 7.50 7.76
C SER A 739 -25.67 7.47 8.66
N GLY A 740 -25.50 7.48 9.99
CA GLY A 740 -26.57 7.55 10.98
C GLY A 740 -27.06 8.99 11.24
N GLY A 741 -28.36 9.15 11.48
CA GLY A 741 -28.99 10.46 11.75
C GLY A 741 -29.53 11.17 10.51
N TYR A 742 -29.30 12.48 10.40
CA TYR A 742 -29.86 13.35 9.36
C TYR A 742 -28.82 13.86 8.35
N LYS A 743 -29.11 13.75 7.03
CA LYS A 743 -28.21 14.19 5.95
C LYS A 743 -28.96 14.74 4.71
N ASP A 744 -28.40 15.77 4.09
CA ASP A 744 -28.80 16.34 2.78
C ASP A 744 -28.07 15.64 1.62
N GLU A 745 -28.75 15.36 0.50
CA GLU A 745 -28.19 14.69 -0.69
C GLU A 745 -28.70 15.30 -2.02
N PHE A 746 -27.94 15.15 -3.11
CA PHE A 746 -28.27 15.67 -4.43
C PHE A 746 -27.98 14.61 -5.50
N THR A 747 -28.98 14.22 -6.28
CA THR A 747 -28.82 13.15 -7.28
C THR A 747 -28.04 13.65 -8.49
N GLY A 748 -27.09 12.85 -8.98
CA GLY A 748 -26.18 13.24 -10.08
C GLY A 748 -24.93 14.00 -9.62
N ILE A 749 -24.90 14.49 -8.38
CA ILE A 749 -23.73 15.11 -7.76
C ILE A 749 -23.23 14.17 -6.67
N SER A 750 -22.20 13.37 -6.96
CA SER A 750 -21.54 12.53 -5.95
C SER A 750 -21.14 13.39 -4.75
N ALA A 751 -21.33 12.90 -3.53
CA ALA A 751 -21.12 13.65 -2.28
C ALA A 751 -19.69 14.21 -2.17
N GLN A 752 -19.53 15.41 -2.69
CA GLN A 752 -18.36 16.27 -2.69
C GLN A 752 -18.82 17.67 -2.29
N ILE A 753 -17.85 18.56 -2.19
CA ILE A 753 -17.88 19.78 -1.41
C ILE A 753 -17.16 20.84 -2.27
N TRP A 754 -17.45 22.15 -2.17
CA TRP A 754 -16.86 23.18 -3.07
C TRP A 754 -16.46 24.51 -2.37
N LEU A 755 -15.17 24.74 -2.07
CA LEU A 755 -14.60 25.85 -1.28
C LEU A 755 -15.01 27.27 -1.76
N PRO A 756 -15.12 28.28 -0.87
CA PRO A 756 -15.53 29.64 -1.25
C PRO A 756 -14.58 30.37 -2.23
N PRO A 757 -15.10 31.16 -3.21
CA PRO A 757 -14.34 31.59 -4.39
C PRO A 757 -13.07 32.41 -4.11
N GLN A 758 -13.14 33.36 -3.16
CA GLN A 758 -12.02 34.26 -2.83
C GLN A 758 -10.80 33.52 -2.24
N LYS A 759 -10.96 32.26 -1.82
CA LYS A 759 -9.85 31.42 -1.30
C LYS A 759 -9.37 30.38 -2.30
N VAL A 760 -10.06 30.15 -3.42
CA VAL A 760 -9.62 29.20 -4.47
C VAL A 760 -8.27 29.64 -5.07
N ALA A 761 -8.08 30.95 -5.27
CA ALA A 761 -6.82 31.52 -5.76
C ALA A 761 -5.63 31.29 -4.79
N ASP A 762 -5.83 31.50 -3.48
CA ASP A 762 -4.81 31.21 -2.46
C ASP A 762 -4.53 29.71 -2.34
N VAL A 763 -5.56 28.85 -2.40
CA VAL A 763 -5.41 27.40 -2.26
C VAL A 763 -4.64 26.78 -3.43
N LEU A 764 -4.91 27.22 -4.67
CA LEU A 764 -4.14 26.78 -5.84
C LEU A 764 -2.68 27.26 -5.82
N ALA A 765 -2.38 28.36 -5.11
CA ALA A 765 -1.02 28.87 -4.93
C ALA A 765 -0.23 28.21 -3.77
N ARG A 766 -0.90 27.40 -2.92
CA ARG A 766 -0.36 26.97 -1.61
C ARG A 766 -0.47 25.45 -1.36
N SER A 767 0.03 24.64 -2.28
CA SER A 767 0.16 23.18 -2.13
C SER A 767 1.12 22.70 -1.01
N ASN A 768 1.61 23.61 -0.16
CA ASN A 768 2.62 23.36 0.88
C ASN A 768 2.27 23.96 2.27
N ASP A 769 1.10 24.60 2.43
CA ASP A 769 0.66 25.25 3.68
C ASP A 769 -0.26 24.35 4.52
N ASP A 770 -0.39 24.72 5.81
CA ASP A 770 -1.01 23.94 6.88
C ASP A 770 -2.55 23.78 6.76
N TRP A 771 -2.99 22.51 6.72
CA TRP A 771 -4.40 22.11 6.69
C TRP A 771 -5.15 22.38 8.00
N SER A 772 -4.46 22.50 9.16
CA SER A 772 -5.10 22.83 10.43
C SER A 772 -5.84 24.17 10.36
N ARG A 773 -5.31 25.13 9.58
CA ARG A 773 -5.88 26.46 9.36
C ARG A 773 -7.10 26.47 8.44
N LEU A 774 -7.35 25.41 7.67
CA LEU A 774 -8.63 25.20 7.00
C LEU A 774 -9.70 24.73 8.00
N TRP A 775 -9.32 23.85 8.94
CA TRP A 775 -10.24 23.34 9.96
C TRP A 775 -10.58 24.39 11.03
N SER A 776 -9.62 25.24 11.42
CA SER A 776 -9.81 26.30 12.43
C SER A 776 -10.73 27.45 11.97
N LEU A 777 -11.30 27.38 10.76
CA LEU A 777 -12.24 28.37 10.22
C LEU A 777 -13.71 28.00 10.49
N TYR A 778 -14.00 26.77 10.92
CA TYR A 778 -15.28 26.44 11.54
C TYR A 778 -15.32 27.06 12.94
N GLN A 779 -15.83 28.29 13.03
CA GLN A 779 -15.99 29.00 14.29
C GLN A 779 -16.89 28.21 15.27
N PRO A 780 -16.69 28.37 16.60
CA PRO A 780 -17.61 27.82 17.58
C PRO A 780 -19.05 28.31 17.29
N PRO A 781 -20.06 27.43 17.32
CA PRO A 781 -21.44 27.78 16.99
C PRO A 781 -22.01 28.87 17.90
N GLN A 782 -23.00 29.60 17.39
CA GLN A 782 -23.94 30.29 18.29
C GLN A 782 -24.77 29.20 19.01
N PRO A 783 -24.90 29.21 20.36
CA PRO A 783 -25.47 28.06 21.10
C PRO A 783 -26.92 27.70 20.74
N ASP A 784 -27.65 28.67 20.21
CA ASP A 784 -29.05 28.63 19.79
C ASP A 784 -29.25 28.29 18.30
N ARG A 785 -28.21 28.47 17.47
CA ARG A 785 -28.27 28.25 16.02
C ARG A 785 -26.93 27.84 15.43
N LEU A 786 -26.91 26.69 14.76
CA LEU A 786 -25.81 26.29 13.89
C LEU A 786 -26.17 26.54 12.42
N ASP A 787 -25.52 27.54 11.81
CA ASP A 787 -25.47 27.68 10.36
C ASP A 787 -24.27 26.89 9.81
N THR A 788 -24.55 25.90 8.97
CA THR A 788 -23.55 25.10 8.25
C THR A 788 -23.58 25.42 6.76
N HIS A 789 -22.38 25.63 6.18
CA HIS A 789 -22.20 25.72 4.73
C HIS A 789 -21.61 24.41 4.22
N LEU A 790 -22.22 23.80 3.20
CA LEU A 790 -21.84 22.48 2.70
C LEU A 790 -20.79 22.59 1.55
N VAL A 791 -19.55 23.02 1.86
CA VAL A 791 -18.54 23.53 0.87
C VAL A 791 -17.01 23.34 1.19
N LEU A 792 -16.26 22.46 0.47
CA LEU A 792 -14.77 22.26 0.45
C LEU A 792 -14.07 21.77 -0.89
N SER A 793 -14.12 20.48 -1.30
CA SER A 793 -13.41 19.82 -2.48
C SER A 793 -11.97 19.31 -2.17
N PRO A 794 -11.31 18.37 -2.91
CA PRO A 794 -11.24 18.06 -4.38
C PRO A 794 -11.29 16.50 -4.71
N PRO A 795 -10.82 15.89 -5.87
CA PRO A 795 -10.19 16.40 -7.10
C PRO A 795 -10.75 15.90 -8.48
N PHE A 796 -10.10 16.40 -9.56
CA PHE A 796 -10.32 16.18 -11.01
C PHE A 796 -11.40 17.04 -11.70
N TRP A 797 -10.92 18.08 -12.39
CA TRP A 797 -11.48 18.80 -13.55
C TRP A 797 -12.96 19.24 -13.52
N GLY A 798 -13.19 20.37 -12.83
CA GLY A 798 -13.92 21.49 -13.43
C GLY A 798 -15.40 21.64 -13.11
N PHE A 799 -15.73 22.41 -12.07
CA PHE A 799 -17.08 22.94 -11.84
C PHE A 799 -17.07 24.39 -11.31
N ASP A 800 -18.23 25.03 -11.43
CA ASP A 800 -18.48 26.46 -11.22
C ASP A 800 -18.47 26.87 -9.73
N ALA A 801 -17.73 27.94 -9.41
CA ALA A 801 -17.55 28.47 -8.06
C ALA A 801 -18.76 29.26 -7.52
N SER A 802 -19.83 29.43 -8.29
CA SER A 802 -20.99 30.27 -7.92
C SER A 802 -22.14 29.53 -7.19
N ARG A 803 -21.95 28.25 -6.82
CA ARG A 803 -22.94 27.41 -6.13
C ARG A 803 -22.64 27.23 -4.63
N VAL A 804 -23.61 27.48 -3.75
CA VAL A 804 -23.52 27.41 -2.28
C VAL A 804 -24.79 26.81 -1.68
N LEU A 805 -24.69 26.00 -0.62
CA LEU A 805 -25.84 25.58 0.18
C LEU A 805 -25.62 25.96 1.65
N LYS A 806 -26.54 26.76 2.20
CA LYS A 806 -26.63 27.17 3.61
C LYS A 806 -27.69 26.31 4.29
N ARG A 807 -27.36 25.62 5.38
CA ARG A 807 -28.29 24.84 6.22
C ARG A 807 -28.25 25.34 7.66
N SER A 808 -29.38 25.82 8.16
CA SER A 808 -29.61 26.23 9.54
C SER A 808 -30.21 25.07 10.34
N VAL A 809 -29.65 24.80 11.53
CA VAL A 809 -30.16 23.82 12.50
C VAL A 809 -30.47 24.53 13.82
N ARG A 810 -31.70 24.35 14.34
CA ARG A 810 -32.18 24.98 15.58
C ARG A 810 -33.03 24.02 16.41
N VAL A 811 -32.96 24.12 17.74
CA VAL A 811 -33.86 23.37 18.64
C VAL A 811 -34.92 24.33 19.19
N THR A 812 -36.12 24.24 18.65
CA THR A 812 -37.26 25.13 18.93
C THR A 812 -38.19 24.54 20.00
N GLU A 813 -39.23 25.27 20.41
CA GLU A 813 -40.31 24.70 21.25
C GLU A 813 -41.05 23.55 20.55
N ASN A 814 -41.16 23.61 19.22
CA ASN A 814 -41.86 22.60 18.39
C ASN A 814 -40.99 21.39 18.02
N GLY A 815 -39.71 21.37 18.41
CA GLY A 815 -38.75 20.30 18.08
C GLY A 815 -37.52 20.78 17.30
N LEU A 816 -36.81 19.83 16.70
CA LEU A 816 -35.61 20.07 15.90
C LEU A 816 -35.98 20.59 14.50
N GLU A 817 -35.65 21.84 14.22
CA GLU A 817 -35.90 22.51 12.93
C GLU A 817 -34.64 22.49 12.06
N VAL A 818 -34.81 22.11 10.78
CA VAL A 818 -33.77 22.20 9.75
C VAL A 818 -34.30 22.93 8.51
N SER A 819 -33.70 24.07 8.20
CA SER A 819 -34.05 24.95 7.06
C SER A 819 -32.84 25.23 6.16
N ARG A 820 -33.07 25.47 4.87
CA ARG A 820 -32.01 25.45 3.83
C ARG A 820 -32.21 26.55 2.78
N VAL A 821 -31.12 27.17 2.36
CA VAL A 821 -31.08 28.12 1.22
C VAL A 821 -29.93 27.74 0.30
N PHE A 822 -30.26 27.36 -0.93
CA PHE A 822 -29.29 27.16 -2.01
C PHE A 822 -29.08 28.47 -2.77
N SER A 823 -27.86 28.78 -3.19
CA SER A 823 -27.50 29.99 -3.94
C SER A 823 -26.64 29.62 -5.15
N GLY A 824 -27.08 29.89 -6.38
CA GLY A 824 -26.24 29.67 -7.58
C GLY A 824 -27.01 29.31 -8.87
N PRO A 825 -26.31 29.20 -10.02
CA PRO A 825 -26.92 28.85 -11.30
C PRO A 825 -27.46 27.43 -11.31
N LEU A 826 -28.72 27.25 -11.71
CA LEU A 826 -29.44 25.98 -11.73
C LEU A 826 -29.63 25.49 -13.18
N ASP A 827 -28.65 24.73 -13.68
CA ASP A 827 -28.76 24.05 -14.97
C ASP A 827 -29.70 22.83 -14.85
N ASN A 828 -30.98 23.09 -15.11
CA ASN A 828 -32.05 22.15 -15.47
C ASN A 828 -31.79 20.62 -15.37
N PRO A 829 -32.48 19.87 -14.48
CA PRO A 829 -33.13 20.29 -13.23
C PRO A 829 -32.50 19.58 -12.02
N ASN A 830 -31.95 20.35 -11.07
CA ASN A 830 -31.35 19.79 -9.86
C ASN A 830 -32.43 19.21 -8.92
N ARG A 831 -32.54 17.87 -8.93
CA ARG A 831 -33.23 17.07 -7.94
C ARG A 831 -32.41 17.02 -6.64
N PHE A 832 -33.07 17.23 -5.51
CA PHE A 832 -32.48 17.18 -4.18
C PHE A 832 -33.24 16.19 -3.30
N SER A 833 -32.58 15.67 -2.28
CA SER A 833 -33.22 14.82 -1.29
C SER A 833 -32.65 15.04 0.12
N THR A 834 -33.40 14.61 1.12
CA THR A 834 -32.97 14.65 2.52
C THR A 834 -33.32 13.34 3.19
N ARG A 835 -32.33 12.67 3.77
CA ARG A 835 -32.47 11.39 4.46
C ARG A 835 -32.50 11.62 5.97
N TRP A 836 -33.58 11.15 6.61
CA TRP A 836 -33.71 11.01 8.04
C TRP A 836 -33.64 9.53 8.41
N ARG A 837 -32.68 9.13 9.25
CA ARG A 837 -32.61 7.78 9.83
C ARG A 837 -33.10 7.84 11.27
N LEU A 838 -34.38 7.51 11.44
CA LEU A 838 -35.11 7.53 12.71
C LEU A 838 -34.87 6.22 13.48
N ALA A 839 -34.82 6.30 14.80
CA ALA A 839 -34.64 5.13 15.67
C ALA A 839 -35.89 4.24 15.66
N LEU A 840 -35.80 3.05 15.03
CA LEU A 840 -36.92 2.12 14.93
C LEU A 840 -37.07 1.30 16.24
N PRO A 841 -38.31 0.98 16.65
CA PRO A 841 -38.58 0.03 17.73
C PRO A 841 -38.35 -1.42 17.27
N ASP A 842 -38.95 -2.37 17.99
CA ASP A 842 -39.29 -3.66 17.41
C ASP A 842 -40.31 -3.46 16.25
N PRO A 843 -39.99 -3.85 15.00
CA PRO A 843 -40.91 -3.71 13.87
C PRO A 843 -42.19 -4.53 14.02
N GLN A 844 -42.22 -5.57 14.85
CA GLN A 844 -43.43 -6.37 15.12
C GLN A 844 -44.56 -5.59 15.81
N HIS A 845 -44.31 -4.35 16.21
CA HIS A 845 -45.26 -3.48 16.89
C HIS A 845 -45.35 -2.07 16.26
N ALA A 846 -44.56 -1.78 15.22
CA ALA A 846 -44.40 -0.44 14.68
C ALA A 846 -45.24 -0.16 13.41
N LYS A 847 -45.67 1.09 13.24
CA LYS A 847 -46.44 1.57 12.08
C LYS A 847 -45.96 2.94 11.62
N VAL A 848 -46.16 3.28 10.35
CA VAL A 848 -45.84 4.61 9.80
C VAL A 848 -47.08 5.19 9.12
N ALA A 849 -47.58 6.32 9.62
CA ALA A 849 -48.64 7.08 8.97
C ALA A 849 -48.04 8.17 8.07
N LEU A 850 -48.56 8.29 6.86
CA LEU A 850 -48.26 9.35 5.89
C LEU A 850 -49.53 10.17 5.64
N THR A 851 -49.54 11.44 6.03
CA THR A 851 -50.72 12.31 5.84
C THR A 851 -50.35 13.66 5.23
N GLY A 852 -51.20 14.17 4.34
CA GLY A 852 -50.96 15.41 3.61
C GLY A 852 -50.21 15.19 2.29
N GLY A 853 -50.06 16.25 1.48
CA GLY A 853 -49.46 16.13 0.14
C GLY A 853 -50.26 15.26 -0.83
N GLY A 854 -51.55 15.03 -0.55
CA GLY A 854 -52.39 14.10 -1.29
C GLY A 854 -52.21 12.61 -0.93
N LEU A 855 -51.46 12.30 0.13
CA LEU A 855 -51.33 10.99 0.76
C LEU A 855 -52.18 10.93 2.05
N ASP A 856 -52.78 9.77 2.30
CA ASP A 856 -53.42 9.40 3.57
C ASP A 856 -53.29 7.87 3.71
N GLU A 857 -52.12 7.41 4.15
CA GLU A 857 -51.72 5.99 4.15
C GLU A 857 -51.19 5.54 5.51
N LEU A 858 -51.43 4.27 5.85
CA LEU A 858 -50.88 3.60 7.03
C LEU A 858 -50.07 2.36 6.63
N LEU A 859 -48.74 2.44 6.76
CA LEU A 859 -47.82 1.35 6.48
C LEU A 859 -47.54 0.56 7.76
N ASP A 860 -47.56 -0.77 7.65
CA ASP A 860 -47.45 -1.68 8.78
C ASP A 860 -46.11 -2.44 8.71
N LEU A 861 -45.23 -2.21 9.70
CA LEU A 861 -43.85 -2.71 9.66
C LEU A 861 -43.74 -4.17 10.14
N ARG A 862 -44.83 -4.79 10.59
CA ARG A 862 -44.85 -6.17 11.12
C ARG A 862 -44.41 -7.25 10.12
N PHE A 863 -44.44 -6.94 8.82
CA PHE A 863 -44.08 -7.85 7.73
C PHE A 863 -42.64 -7.67 7.22
N ALA A 864 -41.94 -6.62 7.69
CA ALA A 864 -40.53 -6.41 7.37
C ALA A 864 -39.65 -7.37 8.19
N VAL A 865 -38.82 -8.16 7.51
CA VAL A 865 -37.85 -9.07 8.12
C VAL A 865 -36.48 -8.90 7.46
N PRO A 866 -35.38 -9.36 8.09
CA PRO A 866 -34.07 -9.35 7.44
C PRO A 866 -34.07 -10.10 6.11
N GLY A 867 -33.84 -9.38 5.00
CA GLY A 867 -33.82 -9.91 3.64
C GLY A 867 -35.15 -9.89 2.87
N GLY A 868 -36.19 -9.20 3.36
CA GLY A 868 -37.37 -8.85 2.56
C GLY A 868 -38.70 -8.75 3.33
N ILE A 869 -39.79 -8.93 2.59
CA ILE A 869 -41.16 -8.98 3.13
C ILE A 869 -41.56 -10.45 3.32
N ARG A 870 -42.02 -10.83 4.51
CA ARG A 870 -42.41 -12.22 4.80
C ARG A 870 -43.88 -12.49 4.49
N GLY A 871 -44.14 -13.15 3.36
CA GLY A 871 -45.40 -13.87 3.11
C GLY A 871 -46.62 -13.03 2.72
N VAL A 872 -46.42 -11.78 2.26
CA VAL A 872 -47.49 -10.88 1.82
C VAL A 872 -47.16 -10.35 0.42
N LYS A 873 -48.14 -10.32 -0.51
CA LYS A 873 -47.98 -9.60 -1.79
C LYS A 873 -48.25 -8.11 -1.58
N ALA A 874 -47.44 -7.26 -2.21
CA ALA A 874 -47.67 -5.82 -2.18
C ALA A 874 -49.04 -5.47 -2.79
N GLY A 875 -49.89 -4.77 -2.04
CA GLY A 875 -51.23 -4.34 -2.46
C GLY A 875 -52.38 -5.34 -2.19
N GLU A 876 -52.15 -6.45 -1.50
CA GLU A 876 -53.20 -7.45 -1.18
C GLU A 876 -53.87 -7.17 0.18
N ARG A 877 -55.20 -7.00 0.21
CA ARG A 877 -55.97 -6.73 1.44
C ARG A 877 -56.00 -7.96 2.34
N LEU A 878 -55.31 -7.92 3.48
CA LEU A 878 -55.22 -9.04 4.42
C LEU A 878 -56.58 -9.35 5.08
N PRO A 879 -57.10 -10.60 4.99
CA PRO A 879 -58.32 -10.99 5.67
C PRO A 879 -58.20 -10.93 7.19
N GLY A 880 -59.23 -10.44 7.87
CA GLY A 880 -59.32 -10.44 9.34
C GLY A 880 -58.76 -9.22 10.07
N LEU A 881 -58.41 -8.15 9.36
CA LEU A 881 -58.21 -6.83 9.96
C LEU A 881 -59.56 -6.12 10.16
N ASP A 882 -59.69 -5.40 11.28
CA ASP A 882 -60.93 -4.76 11.72
C ASP A 882 -61.30 -3.54 10.86
N ALA A 883 -62.59 -3.38 10.57
CA ALA A 883 -63.10 -2.56 9.46
C ALA A 883 -63.83 -1.29 9.94
N MET A 884 -63.19 -0.52 10.83
CA MET A 884 -63.83 0.56 11.60
C MET A 884 -63.11 1.93 11.56
N ASP A 885 -62.13 2.13 10.67
CA ASP A 885 -61.61 3.47 10.35
C ASP A 885 -61.47 3.62 8.82
N GLU A 886 -62.48 4.24 8.20
CA GLU A 886 -62.66 4.35 6.74
C GLU A 886 -61.56 5.14 6.01
N ARG A 887 -60.60 5.73 6.75
CA ARG A 887 -59.50 6.55 6.19
C ARG A 887 -58.27 5.74 5.75
N PHE A 888 -58.12 4.48 6.17
CA PHE A 888 -56.85 3.75 6.06
C PHE A 888 -56.98 2.37 5.38
N ASP A 889 -57.84 2.25 4.38
CA ASP A 889 -58.31 0.95 3.85
C ASP A 889 -57.32 0.20 2.92
N THR A 890 -56.03 0.52 2.97
CA THR A 890 -54.96 -0.21 2.23
C THR A 890 -53.67 -0.27 3.05
N VAL A 891 -53.43 -1.42 3.68
CA VAL A 891 -52.18 -1.71 4.39
C VAL A 891 -51.09 -2.09 3.39
N ILE A 892 -49.95 -1.40 3.43
CA ILE A 892 -48.83 -1.64 2.50
C ILE A 892 -47.57 -2.01 3.29
N ALA A 893 -47.04 -3.20 3.00
CA ALA A 893 -45.84 -3.74 3.63
C ALA A 893 -44.56 -3.02 3.12
N VAL A 894 -43.57 -2.89 4.00
CA VAL A 894 -42.27 -2.23 3.73
C VAL A 894 -41.15 -3.27 3.70
N SER A 895 -40.23 -3.14 2.73
CA SER A 895 -39.06 -4.00 2.58
C SER A 895 -37.84 -3.41 3.31
N ASP A 896 -36.92 -4.27 3.74
CA ASP A 896 -35.58 -3.88 4.21
C ASP A 896 -34.53 -3.89 3.08
N VAL A 897 -34.88 -4.43 1.90
CA VAL A 897 -34.04 -4.45 0.69
C VAL A 897 -34.28 -3.20 -0.17
N GLU A 898 -35.54 -2.88 -0.48
CA GLU A 898 -35.92 -1.80 -1.40
C GLU A 898 -36.80 -0.74 -0.71
N PRO A 899 -36.63 0.56 -1.03
CA PRO A 899 -37.45 1.63 -0.46
C PRO A 899 -38.85 1.66 -1.09
N VAL A 900 -39.88 1.79 -0.24
CA VAL A 900 -41.26 2.00 -0.66
C VAL A 900 -41.47 3.48 -1.00
N LYS A 901 -41.54 3.78 -2.31
CA LYS A 901 -41.75 5.14 -2.85
C LYS A 901 -43.24 5.51 -2.89
N ARG A 902 -43.55 6.77 -2.59
CA ARG A 902 -44.87 7.40 -2.77
C ARG A 902 -44.77 8.77 -3.44
N PRO A 903 -45.47 9.01 -4.56
CA PRO A 903 -45.51 10.33 -5.18
C PRO A 903 -46.34 11.30 -4.34
N ILE A 904 -45.87 12.53 -4.23
CA ILE A 904 -46.59 13.64 -3.60
C ILE A 904 -47.38 14.37 -4.70
N ARG A 905 -48.60 14.80 -4.39
CA ARG A 905 -49.48 15.48 -5.35
C ARG A 905 -48.90 16.85 -5.71
N SER A 906 -48.45 16.97 -6.96
CA SER A 906 -47.91 18.21 -7.52
C SER A 906 -48.81 19.41 -7.21
N GLY A 907 -48.22 20.49 -6.69
CA GLY A 907 -48.93 21.72 -6.32
C GLY A 907 -49.67 21.70 -4.97
N SER A 908 -49.65 20.61 -4.19
CA SER A 908 -50.22 20.63 -2.82
C SER A 908 -49.45 21.60 -1.91
N THR A 909 -50.21 22.42 -1.17
CA THR A 909 -49.70 23.37 -0.16
C THR A 909 -49.89 22.87 1.27
N ASP A 910 -50.42 21.66 1.45
CA ASP A 910 -50.74 21.09 2.76
C ASP A 910 -49.46 20.71 3.54
N THR A 911 -49.57 20.55 4.86
CA THR A 911 -48.48 19.99 5.67
C THR A 911 -48.40 18.49 5.43
N LEU A 912 -47.27 18.01 4.91
CA LEU A 912 -46.91 16.60 4.91
C LEU A 912 -46.39 16.22 6.29
N ALA A 913 -46.98 15.18 6.90
CA ALA A 913 -46.56 14.61 8.16
C ALA A 913 -46.27 13.11 8.03
N ILE A 914 -45.17 12.68 8.63
CA ILE A 914 -44.67 11.30 8.63
C ILE A 914 -44.50 10.88 10.09
N ALA A 915 -45.41 10.06 10.61
CA ALA A 915 -45.46 9.70 12.02
C ALA A 915 -45.15 8.21 12.23
N LEU A 916 -44.12 7.92 13.03
CA LEU A 916 -43.73 6.57 13.42
C LEU A 916 -44.34 6.22 14.79
N ASP A 917 -45.17 5.18 14.86
CA ASP A 917 -45.69 4.58 16.10
C ASP A 917 -44.87 3.34 16.49
N ARG A 918 -44.75 3.08 17.80
CA ARG A 918 -44.02 1.94 18.40
C ARG A 918 -44.93 0.83 18.93
N GLY A 919 -46.24 1.01 18.94
CA GLY A 919 -47.20 0.18 19.66
C GLY A 919 -47.37 0.57 21.14
N ASP A 920 -46.45 1.38 21.69
CA ASP A 920 -46.63 2.13 22.95
C ASP A 920 -47.05 3.60 22.73
N GLY A 921 -47.11 4.04 21.47
CA GLY A 921 -47.42 5.40 21.03
C GLY A 921 -46.40 5.94 20.02
N THR A 922 -46.63 7.16 19.53
CA THR A 922 -45.77 7.82 18.53
C THR A 922 -44.35 8.04 19.07
N ALA A 923 -43.34 7.51 18.36
CA ALA A 923 -41.92 7.77 18.60
C ALA A 923 -41.52 9.17 18.14
N ALA A 924 -41.86 9.50 16.89
CA ALA A 924 -41.38 10.67 16.18
C ALA A 924 -42.38 11.08 15.10
N VAL A 925 -42.44 12.38 14.82
CA VAL A 925 -43.18 12.97 13.71
C VAL A 925 -42.23 13.90 12.95
N LEU A 926 -42.06 13.65 11.66
CA LEU A 926 -41.37 14.55 10.73
C LEU A 926 -42.41 15.34 9.95
N GLN A 927 -42.33 16.66 9.98
CA GLN A 927 -43.28 17.56 9.31
C GLN A 927 -42.58 18.51 8.33
N THR A 928 -43.22 18.80 7.20
CA THR A 928 -42.76 19.77 6.19
C THR A 928 -43.97 20.26 5.35
N SER A 929 -43.83 21.34 4.58
CA SER A 929 -44.81 21.65 3.54
C SER A 929 -44.69 20.64 2.42
N ALA A 930 -45.80 20.16 1.86
CA ALA A 930 -45.79 19.31 0.66
C ALA A 930 -45.26 20.04 -0.59
N GLN A 931 -45.31 21.38 -0.60
CA GLN A 931 -44.87 22.19 -1.73
C GLN A 931 -43.35 22.09 -1.94
N GLY A 932 -42.93 21.63 -3.12
CA GLY A 932 -41.52 21.47 -3.50
C GLY A 932 -40.99 20.03 -3.41
N TRP A 933 -41.76 19.09 -2.86
CA TRP A 933 -41.42 17.67 -2.87
C TRP A 933 -42.15 16.92 -4.00
N GLU A 934 -41.49 15.92 -4.57
CA GLU A 934 -42.05 15.03 -5.58
C GLU A 934 -42.47 13.67 -5.00
N SER A 935 -41.75 13.17 -4.00
CA SER A 935 -42.03 11.87 -3.39
C SER A 935 -41.39 11.70 -2.00
N VAL A 936 -42.00 10.84 -1.20
CA VAL A 936 -41.39 10.27 0.02
C VAL A 936 -41.02 8.81 -0.24
N GLU A 937 -39.89 8.37 0.29
CA GLU A 937 -39.37 7.00 0.22
C GLU A 937 -39.12 6.47 1.63
N LEU A 938 -39.67 5.30 1.94
CA LEU A 938 -39.59 4.66 3.26
C LEU A 938 -38.87 3.31 3.17
N LYS A 939 -37.84 3.08 4.00
CA LYS A 939 -37.12 1.80 4.07
C LYS A 939 -36.90 1.39 5.52
N ALA A 940 -37.36 0.20 5.88
CA ALA A 940 -37.27 -0.31 7.25
C ALA A 940 -36.05 -1.24 7.40
N ILE A 941 -34.91 -0.71 7.85
CA ILE A 941 -33.68 -1.47 8.03
C ILE A 941 -33.78 -2.24 9.37
N VAL A 942 -34.34 -3.45 9.30
CA VAL A 942 -34.71 -4.25 10.48
C VAL A 942 -33.50 -4.65 11.32
N GLN A 943 -32.36 -4.96 10.70
CA GLN A 943 -31.13 -5.37 11.40
C GLN A 943 -30.57 -4.22 12.27
N ASP A 944 -30.41 -3.02 11.69
CA ASP A 944 -29.92 -1.82 12.40
C ASP A 944 -30.95 -1.25 13.39
N ARG A 945 -32.22 -1.67 13.34
CA ARG A 945 -33.37 -0.96 13.95
C ARG A 945 -33.45 0.51 13.52
N VAL A 946 -33.54 0.74 12.21
CA VAL A 946 -33.66 2.08 11.62
C VAL A 946 -34.83 2.16 10.65
N LEU A 947 -35.63 3.23 10.77
CA LEU A 947 -36.52 3.66 9.69
C LEU A 947 -35.81 4.77 8.92
N GLU A 948 -35.49 4.50 7.67
CA GLU A 948 -35.00 5.51 6.75
C GLU A 948 -36.17 6.17 6.02
N VAL A 949 -36.23 7.50 6.12
CA VAL A 949 -37.21 8.36 5.46
C VAL A 949 -36.43 9.31 4.54
N THR A 950 -36.55 9.11 3.23
CA THR A 950 -35.94 9.97 2.22
C THR A 950 -37.02 10.79 1.53
N LEU A 951 -37.00 12.11 1.74
CA LEU A 951 -37.83 13.06 0.98
C LEU A 951 -37.06 13.46 -0.29
N VAL A 952 -37.71 13.38 -1.45
CA VAL A 952 -37.13 13.72 -2.76
C VAL A 952 -37.94 14.86 -3.38
N GLY A 953 -37.25 15.92 -3.80
CA GLY A 953 -37.85 17.13 -4.37
C GLY A 953 -37.09 17.65 -5.59
N ALA A 954 -37.70 18.61 -6.26
CA ALA A 954 -37.11 19.28 -7.42
C ALA A 954 -37.01 20.78 -7.16
N ALA A 955 -35.92 21.39 -7.61
CA ALA A 955 -35.78 22.85 -7.61
C ALA A 955 -36.84 23.48 -8.53
N VAL A 956 -37.93 24.02 -7.95
CA VAL A 956 -38.92 24.79 -8.70
C VAL A 956 -38.24 26.09 -9.17
N SER A 957 -38.09 26.24 -10.48
CA SER A 957 -37.50 27.43 -11.09
C SER A 957 -38.39 28.65 -10.84
N ALA A 958 -37.93 29.58 -9.99
CA ALA A 958 -38.59 30.87 -9.80
C ALA A 958 -38.45 31.71 -11.09
N PRO A 959 -39.56 32.15 -11.72
CA PRO A 959 -39.48 33.06 -12.86
C PRO A 959 -38.94 34.42 -12.43
N GLU A 960 -38.07 35.00 -13.26
CA GLU A 960 -37.76 36.44 -13.37
C GLU A 960 -37.13 37.18 -12.16
N SER A 961 -36.87 36.52 -11.03
CA SER A 961 -36.11 37.11 -9.92
C SER A 961 -34.59 37.02 -10.15
N ARG A 962 -33.86 38.13 -9.98
CA ARG A 962 -32.39 38.20 -10.12
C ARG A 962 -31.62 37.75 -8.87
N THR A 963 -32.32 37.30 -7.83
CA THR A 963 -31.68 36.69 -6.66
C THR A 963 -31.53 35.20 -6.91
N ASN A 964 -30.30 34.74 -7.14
CA ASN A 964 -29.96 33.32 -7.39
C ASN A 964 -30.19 32.40 -6.17
N GLU A 965 -31.01 32.79 -5.18
CA GLU A 965 -31.25 32.05 -3.95
C GLU A 965 -32.60 31.30 -4.00
N LEU A 966 -32.55 29.99 -3.85
CA LEU A 966 -33.69 29.07 -3.73
C LEU A 966 -33.81 28.61 -2.26
N VAL A 967 -34.91 28.97 -1.61
CA VAL A 967 -35.26 28.45 -0.29
C VAL A 967 -35.91 27.08 -0.46
N LEU A 968 -35.38 26.06 0.22
CA LEU A 968 -35.96 24.70 0.20
C LEU A 968 -36.89 24.50 1.42
N PRO A 969 -37.86 23.57 1.36
CA PRO A 969 -38.83 23.38 2.44
C PRO A 969 -38.17 23.10 3.80
N THR A 970 -38.58 23.84 4.82
CA THR A 970 -38.20 23.59 6.21
C THR A 970 -38.79 22.26 6.68
N GLN A 971 -38.03 21.57 7.53
CA GLN A 971 -38.44 20.29 8.14
C GLN A 971 -38.34 20.42 9.66
N VAL A 972 -39.30 19.83 10.38
CA VAL A 972 -39.31 19.78 11.84
C VAL A 972 -39.48 18.33 12.30
N LEU A 973 -38.58 17.87 13.17
CA LEU A 973 -38.65 16.57 13.84
C LEU A 973 -39.05 16.77 15.31
N SER A 974 -40.15 16.14 15.72
CA SER A 974 -40.73 16.24 17.06
C SER A 974 -41.29 14.89 17.54
N SER A 975 -41.88 14.83 18.73
CA SER A 975 -42.80 13.75 19.12
C SER A 975 -44.19 14.33 19.42
N ARG A 976 -45.23 13.48 19.37
CA ARG A 976 -46.59 13.88 19.76
C ARG A 976 -47.30 12.71 20.44
N LYS A 977 -47.72 12.90 21.68
CA LYS A 977 -48.47 11.86 22.42
C LYS A 977 -49.89 11.71 21.84
N VAL A 978 -50.23 10.52 21.35
CA VAL A 978 -51.55 10.17 20.80
C VAL A 978 -52.30 9.26 21.79
N PRO A 979 -53.62 9.42 22.01
CA PRO A 979 -54.40 8.53 22.88
C PRO A 979 -54.43 7.08 22.35
N ARG A 980 -54.26 6.11 23.25
CA ARG A 980 -54.18 4.69 22.90
C ARG A 980 -55.58 4.07 22.76
N ALA A 981 -55.90 3.52 21.59
CA ALA A 981 -57.07 2.68 21.42
C ALA A 981 -56.88 1.34 22.15
N SER A 982 -57.93 0.83 22.81
CA SER A 982 -57.87 -0.41 23.61
C SER A 982 -58.04 -1.65 22.72
N THR A 983 -57.02 -2.49 22.66
CA THR A 983 -57.06 -3.80 21.97
C THR A 983 -57.11 -4.95 22.98
N GLY A 984 -58.01 -5.91 22.74
CA GLY A 984 -58.06 -7.16 23.49
C GLY A 984 -56.95 -8.12 23.06
N SER A 985 -56.45 -8.93 23.99
CA SER A 985 -55.39 -9.91 23.73
C SER A 985 -55.94 -11.17 23.06
N ALA A 986 -55.41 -11.51 21.87
CA ALA A 986 -55.51 -12.84 21.28
C ALA A 986 -54.11 -13.46 21.19
N GLN A 987 -53.97 -14.71 21.64
CA GLN A 987 -52.76 -15.50 21.41
C GLN A 987 -52.79 -16.07 19.99
N ILE A 988 -51.62 -16.15 19.34
CA ILE A 988 -51.47 -16.70 17.99
C ILE A 988 -50.63 -17.97 18.07
N GLU A 989 -51.15 -19.09 17.57
CA GLU A 989 -50.44 -20.36 17.49
C GLU A 989 -49.37 -20.34 16.36
N PRO A 990 -48.33 -21.19 16.43
CA PRO A 990 -47.27 -21.21 15.43
C PRO A 990 -47.76 -21.68 14.05
N ALA A 991 -47.56 -20.86 13.02
CA ALA A 991 -47.83 -21.27 11.64
C ALA A 991 -46.91 -22.43 11.19
N PRO A 992 -47.41 -23.39 10.38
CA PRO A 992 -46.67 -24.59 10.02
C PRO A 992 -45.45 -24.30 9.12
N SER A 993 -44.41 -25.13 9.26
CA SER A 993 -43.23 -25.08 8.40
C SER A 993 -43.49 -25.71 7.03
N MET A 994 -42.98 -25.07 5.97
CA MET A 994 -42.89 -25.71 4.65
C MET A 994 -41.95 -26.92 4.73
N PRO A 995 -42.36 -28.11 4.28
CA PRO A 995 -41.50 -29.29 4.30
C PRO A 995 -40.33 -29.11 3.33
N SER A 996 -39.11 -29.37 3.81
CA SER A 996 -37.94 -29.48 2.93
C SER A 996 -38.16 -30.60 1.90
N PRO A 997 -37.76 -30.44 0.63
CA PRO A 997 -37.84 -31.52 -0.34
C PRO A 997 -37.00 -32.71 0.12
N GLN A 998 -37.54 -33.92 -0.04
CA GLN A 998 -36.79 -35.15 0.20
C GLN A 998 -35.61 -35.27 -0.79
N PRO A 999 -34.44 -35.81 -0.37
CA PRO A 999 -33.38 -36.22 -1.29
C PRO A 999 -33.87 -37.35 -2.21
N SER A 1000 -33.25 -37.48 -3.39
CA SER A 1000 -33.44 -38.65 -4.27
C SER A 1000 -32.06 -39.18 -4.66
N ILE A 1001 -31.60 -40.19 -3.92
CA ILE A 1001 -30.28 -40.81 -4.13
C ILE A 1001 -30.45 -42.12 -4.89
N ARG A 1002 -29.88 -42.19 -6.10
CA ARG A 1002 -29.69 -43.45 -6.80
C ARG A 1002 -28.33 -44.03 -6.45
N ILE A 1003 -28.30 -45.09 -5.66
CA ILE A 1003 -27.06 -45.83 -5.35
C ILE A 1003 -26.53 -46.48 -6.64
N THR A 1004 -25.25 -46.28 -6.93
CA THR A 1004 -24.57 -46.78 -8.13
C THR A 1004 -23.41 -47.74 -7.82
N GLY A 1005 -22.99 -47.84 -6.56
CA GLY A 1005 -22.00 -48.81 -6.09
C GLY A 1005 -21.95 -48.90 -4.55
N PRO A 1006 -21.10 -49.75 -3.96
CA PRO A 1006 -21.07 -50.01 -2.52
C PRO A 1006 -20.85 -48.75 -1.64
N SER A 1007 -20.13 -47.76 -2.18
CA SER A 1007 -19.87 -46.45 -1.56
C SER A 1007 -20.21 -45.27 -2.48
N MET A 1008 -20.93 -45.51 -3.58
CA MET A 1008 -21.18 -44.54 -4.64
C MET A 1008 -22.68 -44.36 -4.91
N GLY A 1009 -23.09 -43.13 -5.18
CA GLY A 1009 -24.44 -42.79 -5.59
C GLY A 1009 -24.50 -41.55 -6.48
N ILE A 1010 -25.70 -41.16 -6.88
CA ILE A 1010 -25.98 -39.93 -7.64
C ILE A 1010 -27.20 -39.24 -7.02
N ASN A 1011 -27.14 -37.93 -6.76
CA ASN A 1011 -28.34 -37.15 -6.47
C ASN A 1011 -29.08 -36.86 -7.78
N GLU A 1012 -30.32 -37.33 -7.89
CA GLU A 1012 -31.10 -37.24 -9.13
C GLU A 1012 -31.65 -35.82 -9.40
N ARG A 1013 -31.61 -34.90 -8.42
CA ARG A 1013 -32.05 -33.51 -8.59
C ARG A 1013 -31.09 -32.66 -9.43
N ASP A 1014 -29.78 -32.81 -9.22
CA ASP A 1014 -28.74 -32.03 -9.90
C ASP A 1014 -27.78 -32.88 -10.74
N GLY A 1015 -27.72 -34.20 -10.51
CA GLY A 1015 -26.81 -35.14 -11.16
C GLY A 1015 -25.43 -35.22 -10.51
N ALA A 1016 -25.26 -34.76 -9.26
CA ALA A 1016 -23.97 -34.84 -8.56
C ALA A 1016 -23.63 -36.28 -8.14
N GLU A 1017 -22.38 -36.70 -8.35
CA GLU A 1017 -21.84 -37.94 -7.79
C GLU A 1017 -21.68 -37.82 -6.26
N LEU A 1018 -22.05 -38.89 -5.55
CA LEU A 1018 -22.03 -38.99 -4.10
C LEU A 1018 -21.07 -40.10 -3.65
N VAL A 1019 -20.32 -39.83 -2.59
CA VAL A 1019 -19.47 -40.77 -1.87
C VAL A 1019 -20.07 -41.01 -0.48
N TRP A 1020 -20.13 -42.28 -0.04
CA TRP A 1020 -20.55 -42.65 1.31
C TRP A 1020 -19.38 -42.53 2.29
N ILE A 1021 -19.52 -41.66 3.30
CA ILE A 1021 -18.61 -41.56 4.44
C ILE A 1021 -19.21 -42.39 5.59
N PRO A 1022 -18.52 -43.44 6.08
CA PRO A 1022 -19.05 -44.32 7.13
C PRO A 1022 -19.15 -43.61 8.49
N GLU A 1023 -20.01 -44.12 9.37
CA GLU A 1023 -20.06 -43.69 10.77
C GLU A 1023 -18.78 -44.09 11.53
N GLY A 1024 -18.49 -43.43 12.64
CA GLY A 1024 -17.32 -43.72 13.48
C GLY A 1024 -16.46 -42.50 13.84
N SER A 1025 -15.48 -42.74 14.71
CA SER A 1025 -14.51 -41.73 15.17
C SER A 1025 -13.52 -41.29 14.09
N PHE A 1026 -12.99 -40.08 14.23
CA PHE A 1026 -11.75 -39.62 13.60
C PHE A 1026 -11.07 -38.52 14.42
N LEU A 1027 -9.78 -38.25 14.14
CA LEU A 1027 -9.05 -37.11 14.70
C LEU A 1027 -9.37 -35.82 13.91
N ARG A 1028 -9.99 -34.83 14.56
CA ARG A 1028 -10.21 -33.50 14.00
C ARG A 1028 -9.20 -32.49 14.56
N GLY A 1029 -8.67 -31.61 13.71
CA GLY A 1029 -7.79 -30.52 14.11
C GLY A 1029 -6.31 -30.89 14.15
N SER A 1030 -5.46 -29.91 14.48
CA SER A 1030 -4.01 -29.98 14.24
C SER A 1030 -3.16 -30.19 15.50
N PRO A 1031 -2.03 -30.93 15.40
CA PRO A 1031 -1.04 -31.02 16.46
C PRO A 1031 -0.51 -29.66 16.93
N GLU A 1032 0.04 -29.61 18.15
CA GLU A 1032 0.44 -28.37 18.82
C GLU A 1032 1.55 -27.56 18.11
N ASN A 1033 2.30 -28.20 17.20
CA ASN A 1033 3.33 -27.56 16.38
C ASN A 1033 2.96 -27.46 14.88
N CYS A 1034 1.69 -27.67 14.53
CA CYS A 1034 1.20 -27.70 13.15
C CYS A 1034 -0.03 -26.79 12.97
N GLY A 1035 -0.17 -26.17 11.80
CA GLY A 1035 -1.35 -25.38 11.43
C GLY A 1035 -1.63 -24.14 12.31
N GLY A 1036 -2.78 -23.51 12.07
CA GLY A 1036 -3.28 -22.37 12.83
C GLY A 1036 -3.55 -22.69 14.31
N SER A 1037 -3.66 -21.66 15.15
CA SER A 1037 -4.04 -21.81 16.57
C SER A 1037 -5.52 -22.13 16.75
N ASP A 1038 -6.35 -21.74 15.78
CA ASP A 1038 -7.80 -21.97 15.68
C ASP A 1038 -8.18 -23.37 15.19
N GLU A 1039 -7.20 -24.18 14.80
CA GLU A 1039 -7.34 -25.61 14.43
C GLU A 1039 -7.23 -26.55 15.65
N ARG A 1040 -7.17 -25.99 16.87
CA ARG A 1040 -6.69 -26.69 18.08
C ARG A 1040 -7.74 -26.66 19.21
N PRO A 1041 -7.70 -27.61 20.16
CA PRO A 1041 -6.83 -28.79 20.22
C PRO A 1041 -7.26 -29.88 19.22
N ARG A 1042 -6.29 -30.64 18.68
CA ARG A 1042 -6.60 -31.89 18.00
C ARG A 1042 -7.22 -32.88 18.98
N ARG A 1043 -8.39 -33.42 18.64
CA ARG A 1043 -9.07 -34.43 19.46
C ARG A 1043 -9.94 -35.36 18.63
N GLU A 1044 -10.24 -36.51 19.18
CA GLU A 1044 -11.17 -37.46 18.59
C GLU A 1044 -12.62 -36.93 18.68
N ILE A 1045 -13.40 -37.14 17.61
CA ILE A 1045 -14.85 -36.96 17.56
C ILE A 1045 -15.52 -38.08 16.77
N TYR A 1046 -16.74 -38.43 17.16
CA TYR A 1046 -17.60 -39.35 16.42
C TYR A 1046 -18.47 -38.57 15.42
N LEU A 1047 -18.59 -39.10 14.20
CA LEU A 1047 -19.63 -38.68 13.25
C LEU A 1047 -20.47 -39.88 12.83
N ASP A 1048 -21.77 -39.65 12.71
CA ASP A 1048 -22.67 -40.58 12.02
C ASP A 1048 -22.35 -40.62 10.51
N GLY A 1049 -22.86 -41.63 9.79
CA GLY A 1049 -22.60 -41.81 8.36
C GLY A 1049 -23.40 -40.86 7.48
N PHE A 1050 -22.82 -40.38 6.39
CA PHE A 1050 -23.44 -39.44 5.45
C PHE A 1050 -22.93 -39.61 4.02
N TRP A 1051 -23.75 -39.23 3.06
CA TRP A 1051 -23.32 -39.03 1.68
C TRP A 1051 -22.73 -37.63 1.52
N ILE A 1052 -21.61 -37.49 0.82
CA ILE A 1052 -21.01 -36.20 0.43
C ILE A 1052 -20.81 -36.13 -1.09
N TYR A 1053 -20.95 -34.94 -1.65
CA TYR A 1053 -20.68 -34.70 -3.07
C TYR A 1053 -19.19 -34.96 -3.37
N ARG A 1054 -18.91 -35.75 -4.41
CA ARG A 1054 -17.54 -36.18 -4.75
C ARG A 1054 -16.63 -35.01 -5.11
N THR A 1055 -17.20 -33.96 -5.68
CA THR A 1055 -16.54 -32.70 -6.09
C THR A 1055 -17.31 -31.49 -5.54
N PRO A 1056 -16.75 -30.28 -5.61
CA PRO A 1056 -17.51 -29.03 -5.51
C PRO A 1056 -18.63 -28.96 -6.55
N VAL A 1057 -19.66 -28.16 -6.27
CA VAL A 1057 -20.79 -27.92 -7.18
C VAL A 1057 -20.32 -27.14 -8.41
N THR A 1058 -20.67 -27.63 -9.59
CA THR A 1058 -20.23 -27.03 -10.87
C THR A 1058 -21.17 -25.94 -11.39
N VAL A 1059 -20.68 -25.12 -12.31
CA VAL A 1059 -21.48 -24.13 -13.04
C VAL A 1059 -22.66 -24.79 -13.78
N ALA A 1060 -22.50 -25.98 -14.38
CA ALA A 1060 -23.60 -26.71 -15.00
C ALA A 1060 -24.66 -27.19 -13.99
N GLN A 1061 -24.23 -27.60 -12.79
CA GLN A 1061 -25.15 -28.00 -11.72
C GLN A 1061 -25.90 -26.78 -11.14
N TYR A 1062 -25.22 -25.64 -10.97
CA TYR A 1062 -25.83 -24.41 -10.47
C TYR A 1062 -26.79 -23.75 -11.49
N ARG A 1063 -26.53 -23.89 -12.80
CA ARG A 1063 -27.46 -23.43 -13.86
C ARG A 1063 -28.84 -24.09 -13.76
N LYS A 1064 -28.91 -25.40 -13.46
CA LYS A 1064 -30.18 -26.12 -13.21
C LYS A 1064 -30.99 -25.51 -12.04
N PHE A 1065 -30.32 -25.09 -10.97
CA PHE A 1065 -30.95 -24.40 -9.84
C PHE A 1065 -31.46 -23.02 -10.23
N CYS A 1066 -30.67 -22.23 -10.97
CA CYS A 1066 -31.08 -20.94 -11.51
C CYS A 1066 -32.34 -21.06 -12.39
N GLU A 1067 -32.34 -22.00 -13.34
CA GLU A 1067 -33.46 -22.33 -14.22
C GLU A 1067 -34.71 -22.76 -13.42
N ALA A 1068 -34.57 -23.71 -12.51
CA ALA A 1068 -35.68 -24.26 -11.72
C ALA A 1068 -36.23 -23.30 -10.64
N THR A 1069 -35.59 -22.17 -10.39
CA THR A 1069 -36.02 -21.17 -9.39
C THR A 1069 -36.20 -19.76 -9.95
N SER A 1070 -36.08 -19.58 -11.27
CA SER A 1070 -36.06 -18.28 -11.96
C SER A 1070 -35.03 -17.29 -11.41
N ARG A 1071 -33.94 -17.79 -10.79
CA ARG A 1071 -32.85 -16.97 -10.26
C ARG A 1071 -31.85 -16.65 -11.37
N LYS A 1072 -31.58 -15.37 -11.60
CA LYS A 1072 -30.51 -14.93 -12.50
C LYS A 1072 -29.15 -15.42 -12.00
N PHE A 1073 -28.36 -16.03 -12.89
CA PHE A 1073 -26.94 -16.28 -12.63
C PHE A 1073 -26.14 -15.00 -12.91
N GLU A 1074 -25.32 -14.59 -11.95
CA GLU A 1074 -24.41 -13.43 -12.07
C GLU A 1074 -23.00 -13.86 -11.65
N PRO A 1075 -22.08 -14.09 -12.60
CA PRO A 1075 -20.73 -14.56 -12.30
C PRO A 1075 -19.93 -13.49 -11.54
N THR A 1076 -19.08 -13.93 -10.61
CA THR A 1076 -18.16 -13.09 -9.84
C THR A 1076 -17.04 -12.54 -10.73
N TRP A 1077 -16.34 -11.50 -10.29
CA TRP A 1077 -15.14 -11.03 -11.00
C TRP A 1077 -14.06 -12.12 -11.06
N GLY A 1078 -13.91 -12.90 -9.98
CA GLY A 1078 -13.02 -14.07 -9.93
C GLY A 1078 -13.43 -15.22 -10.86
N GLN A 1079 -14.71 -15.32 -11.24
CA GLN A 1079 -15.22 -16.26 -12.26
C GLN A 1079 -15.16 -15.66 -13.68
N GLY A 1080 -14.99 -14.34 -13.81
CA GLY A 1080 -14.66 -13.68 -15.08
C GLY A 1080 -13.18 -13.80 -15.49
N MET A 1081 -12.28 -14.15 -14.57
CA MET A 1081 -10.83 -14.22 -14.81
C MET A 1081 -10.32 -15.54 -15.45
N HIS A 1082 -11.20 -16.40 -15.96
CA HIS A 1082 -10.82 -17.64 -16.66
C HIS A 1082 -10.23 -17.34 -18.06
N SER A 1083 -8.98 -16.87 -18.11
CA SER A 1083 -8.31 -16.29 -19.30
C SER A 1083 -8.19 -17.22 -20.53
N LYS A 1084 -8.21 -18.54 -20.32
CA LYS A 1084 -8.86 -19.53 -21.20
C LYS A 1084 -9.40 -20.67 -20.29
N PRO A 1085 -10.61 -21.20 -20.50
CA PRO A 1085 -11.00 -22.46 -19.87
C PRO A 1085 -10.28 -23.65 -20.54
N GLU A 1086 -9.58 -24.45 -19.74
CA GLU A 1086 -9.11 -25.79 -20.08
C GLU A 1086 -10.29 -26.78 -19.99
N GLY A 1087 -11.11 -26.86 -21.04
CA GLY A 1087 -12.27 -27.76 -21.11
C GLY A 1087 -13.61 -27.04 -21.06
N GLU A 1088 -14.67 -27.77 -20.71
CA GLU A 1088 -16.04 -27.27 -20.73
C GLU A 1088 -16.31 -26.25 -19.59
N GLU A 1089 -16.86 -25.09 -19.94
CA GLU A 1089 -17.25 -24.04 -18.99
C GLU A 1089 -18.14 -24.57 -17.85
N GLY A 1090 -19.03 -25.51 -18.15
CA GLY A 1090 -19.94 -26.14 -17.19
C GLY A 1090 -19.27 -27.05 -16.15
N ALA A 1091 -18.02 -27.47 -16.37
CA ALA A 1091 -17.28 -28.39 -15.49
C ALA A 1091 -16.45 -27.69 -14.40
N TYR A 1092 -16.38 -26.36 -14.42
CA TYR A 1092 -15.75 -25.56 -13.37
C TYR A 1092 -16.63 -25.44 -12.13
N ALA A 1093 -16.01 -25.30 -10.96
CA ALA A 1093 -16.74 -25.00 -9.72
C ALA A 1093 -17.46 -23.63 -9.81
N VAL A 1094 -18.67 -23.53 -9.27
CA VAL A 1094 -19.38 -22.26 -9.17
C VAL A 1094 -18.82 -21.39 -8.03
N GLN A 1095 -18.75 -20.08 -8.22
CA GLN A 1095 -18.40 -19.13 -7.16
C GLN A 1095 -19.66 -18.40 -6.67
N CYS A 1096 -19.91 -18.41 -5.36
CA CYS A 1096 -21.09 -17.76 -4.76
C CYS A 1096 -20.90 -17.45 -3.27
N ASN A 1097 -21.77 -16.62 -2.69
CA ASN A 1097 -21.77 -16.38 -1.25
C ASN A 1097 -22.43 -17.54 -0.46
N TRP A 1098 -22.35 -17.49 0.87
CA TRP A 1098 -22.85 -18.57 1.73
C TRP A 1098 -24.38 -18.77 1.64
N TYR A 1099 -25.16 -17.68 1.49
CA TYR A 1099 -26.62 -17.76 1.38
C TYR A 1099 -27.07 -18.34 0.03
N GLU A 1100 -26.29 -18.13 -1.03
CA GLU A 1100 -26.50 -18.75 -2.33
C GLU A 1100 -26.23 -20.26 -2.28
N ALA A 1101 -25.12 -20.67 -1.66
CA ALA A 1101 -24.77 -22.07 -1.43
C ALA A 1101 -25.83 -22.80 -0.57
N GLU A 1102 -26.31 -22.15 0.50
CA GLU A 1102 -27.35 -22.70 1.37
C GLU A 1102 -28.72 -22.83 0.65
N ALA A 1103 -29.07 -21.86 -0.22
CA ALA A 1103 -30.29 -21.92 -1.04
C ALA A 1103 -30.23 -23.04 -2.09
N TYR A 1104 -29.07 -23.23 -2.74
CA TYR A 1104 -28.84 -24.36 -3.65
C TYR A 1104 -29.00 -25.70 -2.94
N ALA A 1105 -28.33 -25.88 -1.79
CA ALA A 1105 -28.37 -27.15 -1.05
C ALA A 1105 -29.81 -27.54 -0.68
N LYS A 1106 -30.60 -26.58 -0.17
CA LYS A 1106 -32.02 -26.75 0.15
C LYS A 1106 -32.88 -27.15 -1.05
N TRP A 1107 -32.59 -26.62 -2.25
CA TRP A 1107 -33.26 -27.03 -3.50
C TRP A 1107 -32.85 -28.43 -3.96
N ALA A 1108 -31.58 -28.79 -3.79
CA ALA A 1108 -31.03 -30.11 -4.11
C ALA A 1108 -31.47 -31.23 -3.15
N GLY A 1109 -32.25 -30.93 -2.11
CA GLY A 1109 -32.66 -31.89 -1.07
C GLY A 1109 -31.55 -32.24 -0.07
N ALA A 1110 -30.53 -31.39 0.01
CA ALA A 1110 -29.30 -31.59 0.77
C ALA A 1110 -29.03 -30.44 1.74
N VAL A 1111 -27.90 -30.48 2.45
CA VAL A 1111 -27.38 -29.37 3.28
C VAL A 1111 -25.89 -29.13 3.00
N LEU A 1112 -25.36 -27.98 3.43
CA LEU A 1112 -23.90 -27.78 3.46
C LEU A 1112 -23.26 -28.68 4.54
N PRO A 1113 -22.04 -29.21 4.32
CA PRO A 1113 -21.34 -30.01 5.32
C PRO A 1113 -21.02 -29.18 6.56
N THR A 1114 -21.00 -29.80 7.74
CA THR A 1114 -20.28 -29.19 8.88
C THR A 1114 -18.77 -29.27 8.67
N GLU A 1115 -17.99 -28.42 9.35
CA GLU A 1115 -16.52 -28.48 9.36
C GLU A 1115 -16.01 -29.90 9.64
N ALA A 1116 -16.67 -30.59 10.57
CA ALA A 1116 -16.28 -31.95 10.95
C ALA A 1116 -16.60 -32.97 9.85
N GLN A 1117 -17.75 -32.87 9.19
CA GLN A 1117 -18.09 -33.74 8.06
C GLN A 1117 -17.13 -33.54 6.89
N TRP A 1118 -16.81 -32.28 6.57
CA TRP A 1118 -15.82 -31.94 5.54
C TRP A 1118 -14.43 -32.47 5.93
N GLU A 1119 -13.96 -32.25 7.17
CA GLU A 1119 -12.63 -32.74 7.59
C GLU A 1119 -12.56 -34.26 7.61
N LYS A 1120 -13.59 -34.99 8.05
CA LYS A 1120 -13.59 -36.45 7.97
C LYS A 1120 -13.49 -36.91 6.51
N ALA A 1121 -14.26 -36.30 5.61
CA ALA A 1121 -14.24 -36.63 4.18
C ALA A 1121 -12.89 -36.35 3.50
N ALA A 1122 -12.14 -35.35 3.96
CA ALA A 1122 -10.78 -35.04 3.50
C ALA A 1122 -9.72 -35.96 4.13
N ARG A 1123 -9.75 -36.12 5.45
CA ARG A 1123 -8.67 -36.70 6.27
C ARG A 1123 -8.75 -38.22 6.40
N GLY A 1124 -9.93 -38.81 6.38
CA GLY A 1124 -10.09 -40.20 6.85
C GLY A 1124 -9.94 -40.31 8.36
N THR A 1125 -9.39 -41.43 8.84
CA THR A 1125 -9.30 -41.75 10.28
C THR A 1125 -7.88 -41.84 10.82
N ASP A 1126 -6.85 -41.85 9.96
CA ASP A 1126 -5.44 -42.06 10.33
C ASP A 1126 -4.72 -40.78 10.84
N GLY A 1127 -5.33 -39.61 10.63
CA GLY A 1127 -4.77 -38.34 11.05
C GLY A 1127 -3.83 -37.67 10.05
N ARG A 1128 -3.76 -38.15 8.79
CA ARG A 1128 -2.94 -37.57 7.70
C ARG A 1128 -3.17 -36.07 7.51
N GLU A 1129 -2.18 -35.31 7.04
CA GLU A 1129 -2.32 -33.84 6.95
C GLU A 1129 -2.87 -33.32 5.61
N TYR A 1130 -2.69 -34.06 4.52
CA TYR A 1130 -3.29 -33.82 3.19
C TYR A 1130 -4.17 -35.01 2.78
N PRO A 1131 -5.14 -34.86 1.86
CA PRO A 1131 -6.05 -35.96 1.50
C PRO A 1131 -5.32 -37.25 1.06
N TRP A 1132 -4.22 -37.10 0.33
CA TRP A 1132 -3.38 -38.19 -0.17
C TRP A 1132 -2.33 -38.72 0.84
N GLY A 1133 -2.01 -38.01 1.92
CA GLY A 1133 -0.95 -38.42 2.86
C GLY A 1133 -0.39 -37.31 3.74
N ASN A 1134 0.84 -37.49 4.23
CA ASN A 1134 1.53 -36.51 5.12
C ASN A 1134 2.50 -35.59 4.38
N GLU A 1135 2.92 -35.95 3.18
CA GLU A 1135 3.87 -35.17 2.38
C GLU A 1135 3.12 -34.30 1.38
N TRP A 1136 3.51 -33.03 1.28
CA TRP A 1136 2.95 -32.11 0.31
C TRP A 1136 3.36 -32.50 -1.11
N ASN A 1137 2.42 -32.42 -2.04
CA ASN A 1137 2.68 -32.60 -3.46
C ASN A 1137 1.71 -31.72 -4.27
N PRO A 1138 2.16 -30.62 -4.89
CA PRO A 1138 1.29 -29.73 -5.62
C PRO A 1138 0.71 -30.38 -6.89
N GLU A 1139 1.37 -31.39 -7.46
CA GLU A 1139 0.88 -32.16 -8.62
C GLU A 1139 -0.33 -33.06 -8.31
N LYS A 1140 -0.90 -32.94 -7.11
CA LYS A 1140 -2.14 -33.61 -6.68
C LYS A 1140 -3.30 -32.63 -6.44
N CYS A 1141 -3.15 -31.34 -6.75
CA CYS A 1141 -4.22 -30.35 -6.54
C CYS A 1141 -4.07 -29.09 -7.41
N VAL A 1142 -5.13 -28.26 -7.44
CA VAL A 1142 -5.06 -26.90 -8.02
C VAL A 1142 -4.61 -25.94 -6.92
N SER A 1143 -3.32 -25.92 -6.58
CA SER A 1143 -2.74 -25.00 -5.60
C SER A 1143 -2.03 -23.81 -6.25
N MET A 1144 -1.54 -22.88 -5.42
CA MET A 1144 -0.73 -21.73 -5.84
C MET A 1144 0.55 -22.14 -6.57
N GLU A 1145 1.16 -23.26 -6.19
CA GLU A 1145 2.34 -23.84 -6.83
C GLU A 1145 2.11 -24.35 -8.26
N ASN A 1146 0.88 -24.76 -8.59
CA ASN A 1146 0.49 -25.26 -9.91
C ASN A 1146 -0.26 -24.22 -10.75
N THR A 1147 -0.70 -23.12 -10.15
CA THR A 1147 -1.37 -21.99 -10.83
C THR A 1147 -0.49 -20.75 -10.82
N VAL A 1148 -0.55 -19.95 -9.75
CA VAL A 1148 0.13 -18.65 -9.63
C VAL A 1148 1.64 -18.75 -9.88
N TYR A 1149 2.35 -19.67 -9.22
CA TYR A 1149 3.82 -19.82 -9.33
C TYR A 1149 4.28 -20.37 -10.69
N ARG A 1150 3.35 -20.76 -11.57
CA ARG A 1150 3.61 -21.22 -12.95
C ARG A 1150 2.90 -20.36 -14.00
N PHE A 1151 2.30 -19.24 -13.60
CA PHE A 1151 1.41 -18.40 -14.43
C PHE A 1151 0.25 -19.16 -15.13
N SER A 1152 -0.07 -20.39 -14.68
CA SER A 1152 -1.09 -21.22 -15.32
C SER A 1152 -2.50 -20.74 -14.94
N PRO A 1153 -3.54 -21.07 -15.73
CA PRO A 1153 -4.92 -20.67 -15.44
C PRO A 1153 -5.31 -20.90 -13.98
N GLY A 1154 -5.93 -19.91 -13.34
CA GLY A 1154 -6.19 -19.91 -11.89
C GLY A 1154 -7.20 -20.95 -11.38
N PHE A 1155 -7.69 -21.86 -12.22
CA PHE A 1155 -8.70 -22.88 -11.91
C PHE A 1155 -8.52 -24.10 -12.81
N ARG A 1156 -9.13 -25.22 -12.45
CA ARG A 1156 -9.38 -26.36 -13.35
C ARG A 1156 -10.82 -26.88 -13.22
N PRO A 1157 -11.32 -27.64 -14.22
CA PRO A 1157 -12.50 -28.46 -14.03
C PRO A 1157 -12.41 -29.29 -12.75
N VAL A 1158 -13.54 -29.55 -12.12
CA VAL A 1158 -13.54 -30.36 -10.89
C VAL A 1158 -13.04 -31.79 -11.17
N GLY A 1159 -12.23 -32.33 -10.28
CA GLY A 1159 -11.64 -33.67 -10.41
C GLY A 1159 -10.45 -33.79 -11.37
N SER A 1160 -9.87 -32.69 -11.89
CA SER A 1160 -8.66 -32.75 -12.75
C SER A 1160 -7.44 -33.41 -12.10
N TYR A 1161 -7.42 -33.57 -10.77
CA TYR A 1161 -6.35 -34.24 -10.01
C TYR A 1161 -6.87 -35.51 -9.31
N PRO A 1162 -7.08 -36.63 -10.05
CA PRO A 1162 -7.61 -37.86 -9.46
C PRO A 1162 -6.69 -38.48 -8.40
N GLU A 1163 -5.38 -38.25 -8.53
CA GLU A 1163 -4.35 -38.64 -7.57
C GLU A 1163 -4.36 -37.83 -6.26
N GLY A 1164 -5.15 -36.76 -6.18
CA GLY A 1164 -5.39 -35.98 -4.96
C GLY A 1164 -6.61 -36.44 -4.15
N SER A 1165 -7.18 -37.59 -4.50
CA SER A 1165 -8.35 -38.14 -3.81
C SER A 1165 -8.08 -38.42 -2.32
N SER A 1166 -9.11 -38.19 -1.50
CA SER A 1166 -9.13 -38.57 -0.08
C SER A 1166 -9.23 -40.09 0.10
N PRO A 1167 -9.06 -40.63 1.33
CA PRO A 1167 -9.19 -42.08 1.60
C PRO A 1167 -10.53 -42.69 1.20
N TYR A 1168 -11.58 -41.87 1.01
CA TYR A 1168 -12.91 -42.30 0.59
C TYR A 1168 -13.18 -42.08 -0.91
N GLY A 1169 -12.22 -41.54 -1.68
CA GLY A 1169 -12.37 -41.23 -3.10
C GLY A 1169 -13.00 -39.86 -3.42
N VAL A 1170 -13.08 -38.97 -2.43
CA VAL A 1170 -13.57 -37.59 -2.59
C VAL A 1170 -12.47 -36.72 -3.21
N LEU A 1171 -12.83 -35.90 -4.20
CA LEU A 1171 -11.92 -35.09 -5.01
C LEU A 1171 -12.00 -33.59 -4.65
N ASP A 1172 -10.96 -32.86 -5.05
CA ASP A 1172 -10.76 -31.42 -4.77
C ASP A 1172 -10.93 -31.06 -3.29
N MET A 1173 -10.54 -31.96 -2.37
CA MET A 1173 -10.48 -31.68 -0.92
C MET A 1173 -9.24 -30.84 -0.52
N ALA A 1174 -8.53 -30.32 -1.52
CA ALA A 1174 -7.36 -29.47 -1.42
C ALA A 1174 -7.28 -28.60 -2.69
N GLY A 1175 -7.21 -27.27 -2.54
CA GLY A 1175 -7.08 -26.32 -3.64
C GLY A 1175 -8.36 -26.09 -4.47
N ASN A 1176 -8.18 -25.52 -5.66
CA ASN A 1176 -9.19 -25.08 -6.63
C ASN A 1176 -10.11 -23.95 -6.10
N VAL A 1177 -11.04 -24.25 -5.19
CA VAL A 1177 -11.96 -23.29 -4.54
C VAL A 1177 -12.06 -23.55 -3.04
N TRP A 1178 -12.11 -22.46 -2.25
CA TRP A 1178 -12.45 -22.56 -0.84
C TRP A 1178 -13.92 -22.96 -0.69
N GLU A 1179 -14.22 -23.90 0.20
CA GLU A 1179 -15.56 -24.47 0.32
C GLU A 1179 -16.33 -23.98 1.55
N TRP A 1180 -17.54 -23.45 1.34
CA TRP A 1180 -18.45 -23.07 2.42
C TRP A 1180 -18.93 -24.27 3.26
N ALA A 1181 -18.66 -24.22 4.57
CA ALA A 1181 -19.27 -25.09 5.57
C ALA A 1181 -20.52 -24.46 6.19
N ALA A 1182 -21.35 -25.26 6.85
CA ALA A 1182 -22.55 -24.80 7.56
C ALA A 1182 -22.23 -23.95 8.81
N ASP A 1183 -21.13 -24.25 9.49
CA ASP A 1183 -20.74 -23.71 10.81
C ASP A 1183 -20.52 -22.18 10.79
N TRP A 1184 -20.86 -21.53 11.90
CA TRP A 1184 -20.33 -20.20 12.20
C TRP A 1184 -18.88 -20.31 12.71
N TYR A 1185 -18.03 -19.35 12.35
CA TYR A 1185 -16.64 -19.34 12.78
C TYR A 1185 -16.51 -18.84 14.22
N ASP A 1186 -15.78 -19.62 15.02
CA ASP A 1186 -15.24 -19.28 16.32
C ASP A 1186 -13.87 -19.99 16.45
N ALA A 1187 -12.85 -19.24 16.86
CA ALA A 1187 -11.46 -19.69 16.94
C ALA A 1187 -11.25 -20.70 18.09
N GLU A 1188 -12.02 -20.61 19.17
CA GLU A 1188 -11.91 -21.49 20.34
C GLU A 1188 -12.89 -22.67 20.30
N TYR A 1189 -13.73 -22.75 19.25
CA TYR A 1189 -14.81 -23.74 19.19
C TYR A 1189 -14.33 -25.18 19.34
N TYR A 1190 -13.13 -25.52 18.86
CA TYR A 1190 -12.66 -26.91 18.87
C TYR A 1190 -12.48 -27.48 20.28
N GLY A 1191 -12.13 -26.64 21.27
CA GLY A 1191 -12.02 -27.01 22.68
C GLY A 1191 -13.37 -27.19 23.40
N LYS A 1192 -14.43 -26.51 22.96
CA LYS A 1192 -15.78 -26.52 23.58
C LYS A 1192 -16.87 -27.22 22.78
N ALA A 1193 -16.58 -27.65 21.55
CA ALA A 1193 -17.49 -28.41 20.69
C ALA A 1193 -17.86 -29.77 21.31
N PRO A 1194 -19.05 -30.33 21.00
CA PRO A 1194 -19.43 -31.67 21.47
C PRO A 1194 -18.54 -32.78 20.89
N SER A 1195 -18.62 -33.98 21.49
CA SER A 1195 -17.85 -35.16 21.07
C SER A 1195 -18.46 -35.93 19.89
N ARG A 1196 -19.77 -35.75 19.63
CA ARG A 1196 -20.50 -36.36 18.50
C ARG A 1196 -21.22 -35.29 17.68
N ASN A 1197 -21.15 -35.40 16.36
CA ASN A 1197 -21.83 -34.53 15.38
C ASN A 1197 -21.75 -33.00 15.66
N PRO A 1198 -20.56 -32.41 15.90
CA PRO A 1198 -20.45 -30.96 16.08
C PRO A 1198 -20.85 -30.17 14.83
N SER A 1199 -21.58 -29.07 15.04
CA SER A 1199 -22.25 -28.26 14.00
C SER A 1199 -21.98 -26.76 14.12
N GLY A 1200 -20.88 -26.39 14.77
CA GLY A 1200 -20.49 -25.00 15.02
C GLY A 1200 -21.18 -24.37 16.24
N PRO A 1201 -20.87 -23.10 16.54
CA PRO A 1201 -21.71 -22.23 17.38
C PRO A 1201 -23.04 -21.91 16.67
N GLU A 1202 -24.08 -21.58 17.41
CA GLU A 1202 -25.39 -21.21 16.83
C GLU A 1202 -25.38 -19.90 16.03
N ARG A 1203 -24.46 -18.99 16.34
CA ARG A 1203 -24.38 -17.62 15.79
C ARG A 1203 -22.91 -17.19 15.65
N GLY A 1204 -22.65 -16.28 14.70
CA GLY A 1204 -21.35 -15.65 14.52
C GLY A 1204 -21.41 -14.50 13.52
N ILE A 1205 -20.27 -13.84 13.28
CA ILE A 1205 -20.12 -12.76 12.30
C ILE A 1205 -19.60 -13.33 10.95
N HIS A 1206 -18.81 -14.39 11.01
CA HIS A 1206 -18.17 -15.04 9.87
C HIS A 1206 -18.62 -16.50 9.78
N LYS A 1207 -18.73 -17.03 8.56
CA LYS A 1207 -18.87 -18.46 8.27
C LYS A 1207 -17.50 -19.07 8.01
N VAL A 1208 -17.41 -20.40 7.99
CA VAL A 1208 -16.15 -21.13 7.80
C VAL A 1208 -15.98 -21.57 6.35
N LEU A 1209 -14.76 -21.39 5.83
CA LEU A 1209 -14.26 -21.99 4.59
C LEU A 1209 -13.25 -23.11 4.88
N ARG A 1210 -13.23 -24.14 4.03
CA ARG A 1210 -12.32 -25.31 4.10
C ARG A 1210 -11.62 -25.59 2.76
N GLY A 1211 -10.48 -26.27 2.79
CA GLY A 1211 -9.81 -26.84 1.60
C GLY A 1211 -8.74 -26.02 0.89
N GLY A 1212 -8.61 -24.72 1.17
CA GLY A 1212 -7.73 -23.86 0.37
C GLY A 1212 -8.37 -23.48 -0.97
N CYS A 1213 -7.63 -22.78 -1.83
CA CYS A 1213 -8.01 -22.57 -3.23
C CYS A 1213 -6.74 -22.39 -4.07
N SER A 1214 -6.90 -22.19 -5.38
CA SER A 1214 -5.78 -21.94 -6.31
C SER A 1214 -4.87 -20.76 -5.91
N PHE A 1215 -5.36 -19.79 -5.13
CA PHE A 1215 -4.56 -18.66 -4.66
C PHE A 1215 -3.90 -18.90 -3.29
N PHE A 1216 -3.85 -20.13 -2.80
CA PHE A 1216 -3.10 -20.53 -1.62
C PHE A 1216 -2.30 -21.82 -1.84
N ASP A 1217 -1.24 -21.97 -1.05
CA ASP A 1217 -0.27 -23.05 -1.16
C ASP A 1217 -0.55 -24.22 -0.20
N GLU A 1218 0.43 -25.10 -0.05
CA GLU A 1218 0.52 -26.15 0.99
C GLU A 1218 -0.25 -25.83 2.28
N ARG A 1219 0.02 -24.66 2.88
CA ARG A 1219 -0.37 -24.34 4.27
C ARG A 1219 -1.87 -24.25 4.48
N PHE A 1220 -2.64 -23.95 3.43
CA PHE A 1220 -4.10 -23.87 3.44
C PHE A 1220 -4.77 -25.06 2.75
N SER A 1221 -3.99 -25.90 2.07
CA SER A 1221 -4.44 -27.12 1.40
C SER A 1221 -4.48 -28.36 2.31
N ARG A 1222 -4.19 -28.18 3.61
CA ARG A 1222 -4.23 -29.21 4.66
C ARG A 1222 -5.66 -29.54 5.11
N CYS A 1223 -5.91 -30.77 5.51
CA CYS A 1223 -7.24 -31.24 5.91
C CYS A 1223 -7.85 -30.46 7.10
N ALA A 1224 -7.06 -29.95 8.06
CA ALA A 1224 -7.55 -29.12 9.17
C ALA A 1224 -7.73 -27.63 8.83
N ALA A 1225 -7.19 -27.15 7.72
CA ALA A 1225 -7.15 -25.72 7.43
C ALA A 1225 -8.57 -25.12 7.33
N ARG A 1226 -8.80 -24.06 8.09
CA ARG A 1226 -10.06 -23.32 8.15
C ARG A 1226 -9.79 -21.82 7.98
N MET A 1227 -10.76 -21.10 7.43
CA MET A 1227 -10.67 -19.64 7.27
C MET A 1227 -12.02 -18.96 7.59
N PRO A 1228 -12.05 -17.88 8.39
CA PRO A 1228 -13.25 -17.06 8.56
C PRO A 1228 -13.54 -16.22 7.33
N MET A 1229 -14.81 -16.14 6.92
CA MET A 1229 -15.26 -15.28 5.82
C MET A 1229 -16.64 -14.67 6.13
N PRO A 1230 -16.92 -13.38 5.80
CA PRO A 1230 -18.26 -12.83 5.97
C PRO A 1230 -19.24 -13.49 4.99
N PRO A 1231 -20.44 -13.91 5.41
CA PRO A 1231 -21.32 -14.79 4.64
C PRO A 1231 -21.89 -14.18 3.34
N HIS A 1232 -21.73 -12.87 3.13
CA HIS A 1232 -22.19 -12.14 1.94
C HIS A 1232 -21.10 -11.95 0.87
N VAL A 1233 -19.83 -12.29 1.16
CA VAL A 1233 -18.72 -12.08 0.21
C VAL A 1233 -18.82 -13.06 -0.97
N ARG A 1234 -18.57 -12.54 -2.18
CA ARG A 1234 -18.49 -13.30 -3.44
C ARG A 1234 -17.10 -13.22 -4.10
N ASP A 1235 -16.47 -12.04 -4.07
CA ASP A 1235 -15.33 -11.72 -4.96
C ASP A 1235 -13.94 -11.65 -4.30
N TRP A 1236 -13.82 -11.68 -2.96
CA TRP A 1236 -12.51 -11.46 -2.28
C TRP A 1236 -11.56 -12.66 -2.38
N THR A 1237 -12.10 -13.87 -2.52
CA THR A 1237 -11.34 -15.10 -2.81
C THR A 1237 -12.27 -16.12 -3.46
N PRO A 1238 -11.77 -17.05 -4.30
CA PRO A 1238 -12.63 -18.05 -4.94
C PRO A 1238 -13.34 -18.95 -3.92
N THR A 1239 -14.64 -18.77 -3.79
CA THR A 1239 -15.50 -19.45 -2.80
C THR A 1239 -16.59 -20.25 -3.49
N GLY A 1240 -16.41 -21.57 -3.49
CA GLY A 1240 -17.41 -22.55 -3.92
C GLY A 1240 -17.98 -23.31 -2.73
N PHE A 1241 -18.58 -24.46 -2.99
CA PHE A 1241 -19.14 -25.34 -1.95
C PHE A 1241 -19.43 -26.73 -2.50
N ARG A 1242 -19.66 -27.68 -1.58
CA ARG A 1242 -20.27 -28.99 -1.87
C ARG A 1242 -21.38 -29.29 -0.87
N CYS A 1243 -22.18 -30.32 -1.10
CA CYS A 1243 -23.31 -30.67 -0.24
C CYS A 1243 -23.15 -32.06 0.41
N VAL A 1244 -23.90 -32.30 1.49
CA VAL A 1244 -24.06 -33.59 2.15
C VAL A 1244 -25.54 -33.96 2.29
N ILE A 1245 -25.82 -35.25 2.32
CA ILE A 1245 -27.13 -35.81 2.63
C ILE A 1245 -26.94 -36.80 3.79
N VAL A 1246 -27.58 -36.53 4.92
CA VAL A 1246 -27.53 -37.38 6.12
C VAL A 1246 -28.78 -38.27 6.12
N PRO A 1247 -28.64 -39.61 6.03
CA PRO A 1247 -29.78 -40.51 6.12
C PRO A 1247 -30.54 -40.32 7.43
N ARG A 1248 -31.86 -40.10 7.33
CA ARG A 1248 -32.73 -40.22 8.50
C ARG A 1248 -32.84 -41.71 8.88
N LEU A 1249 -33.08 -42.00 10.15
CA LEU A 1249 -32.96 -43.35 10.75
C LEU A 1249 -34.07 -44.34 10.33
N ALA A 1250 -34.19 -44.64 9.04
CA ALA A 1250 -34.77 -45.87 8.46
C ALA A 1250 -34.53 -45.93 6.93
N GLY A 1251 -33.84 -46.97 6.43
CA GLY A 1251 -33.84 -47.35 5.01
C GLY A 1251 -32.52 -47.20 4.24
N GLU A 1252 -31.91 -46.01 4.22
CA GLU A 1252 -30.90 -45.63 3.20
C GLU A 1252 -29.43 -46.02 3.53
N ARG A 1253 -29.20 -47.20 4.11
CA ARG A 1253 -27.84 -47.73 4.30
C ARG A 1253 -27.41 -48.59 3.11
N PRO A 1254 -26.19 -48.43 2.55
CA PRO A 1254 -25.60 -49.44 1.67
C PRO A 1254 -25.55 -50.82 2.38
N PRO A 1255 -25.78 -51.94 1.66
CA PRO A 1255 -25.73 -53.26 2.27
C PRO A 1255 -24.31 -53.57 2.76
N ALA A 1256 -24.19 -53.93 4.05
CA ALA A 1256 -22.90 -54.22 4.66
C ALA A 1256 -22.23 -55.45 4.02
N GLN A 1257 -20.96 -55.31 3.63
CA GLN A 1257 -20.18 -56.42 3.11
C GLN A 1257 -19.95 -57.47 4.21
N ALA A 1258 -20.24 -58.73 3.89
CA ALA A 1258 -20.02 -59.85 4.78
C ALA A 1258 -18.64 -60.49 4.50
N ARG A 1259 -17.69 -60.24 5.42
CA ARG A 1259 -16.39 -60.91 5.59
C ARG A 1259 -15.49 -61.03 4.35
#